data_AF-A0A8T1RXU8-F1
#
_entry.id   AF-A0A8T1RXU8-F1
#
_cell.length_a   1.000
_cell.length_b   1.000
_cell.length_c   1.000
_cell.angle_alpha   90.00
_cell.angle_beta   90.00
_cell.angle_gamma   90.00
#
_symmetry.space_group_name_H-M   'P 1'
#
loop_
_entity.id
_entity.type
_entity.pdbx_description
1 polymer ?
#
loop_
_entity_poly.entity_id
_entity_poly.type
_entity_poly.pdbx_seq_one_letter_code
_entity_poly.pdbx_strand_id
1 'polypeptide(L)'
;GSAAPFASLVQSQRRAPSREVQCTWMAPRGVEWTVIVLTCQHKDSVCAFQKELEIRWRRGALGPHTLLLTVEDPTARVGSGGATLNALLVAAEHLSARAGCTVVTADVLREARILILHMGRDFPFDDCSRAFTCLPVEDPDALAEALTCNLDSLLGTMTQQLCRGSPPGVWVCSTDMLLTIPLAAEIDWEGFQGAKVISVPGSISYARNHGVYLANQQGFVCDIIYQGPEARIQECAGPDGKVPLVCGVIFFSSETAEQLLATHVIPPLDACTYLGLDSGAYPIQLSLFFDIVLCMADGVTEEDFVTGRTQEVGSGHTKGAAALRSARSVLWKALHAIPLHMVCIPDGCYDYMTTAASDHIHNLTLRTSSANTLPFLKVAHSHVAQPQLLEDGCSVTNSLLEGAVRVEPGSVLQHCHLQGPLQIGSGCLLTGLDVSSSPALQRWQLRDVVLQGHAIRLRDVLCQVFTLTGRHDDWQSPAGEAGTYLNVPWAEFFHRTGIREGDLWGSDVSRRSRCLLNACLFPVLHAAEPLGVQDVLWFLGSQEGEGLGRWRASWRMSWEQLLMCLDQEAELESRRVLFFRQAQGKLRRVLLEHRDCSLLPLIRTAVNEGYQEAVLSTLDQVASVAADPGVAARALACIADVLGCMAKGNGGLRSGPAANREWALAFQQLERGDIAEGVKELAKERGKWLGRPALLVRAARHYEGAEQILIRQAVMSACQFIGIRQEESPPIGHWVLVECPARIDVSGGWSDTPPITYEHGGAVVDIAILV
;
A
#
# COMPACT_ATOMS: atom_id res chain seq x y z
N GLY A 1 -69.55 -6.21 -33.55
CA GLY A 1 -69.58 -4.74 -33.52
C GLY A 1 -69.02 -4.26 -32.20
N SER A 2 -68.14 -3.23 -32.26
CA SER A 2 -67.46 -2.47 -31.18
C SER A 2 -66.67 -3.29 -30.15
N ALA A 3 -65.33 -3.32 -30.05
CA ALA A 3 -64.23 -2.36 -30.27
C ALA A 3 -64.19 -1.15 -29.30
N ALA A 4 -63.38 -1.27 -28.23
CA ALA A 4 -62.53 -0.24 -27.60
C ALA A 4 -61.66 -0.86 -26.46
N PRO A 5 -60.49 -0.29 -26.10
CA PRO A 5 -59.30 -1.08 -25.73
C PRO A 5 -58.89 -1.01 -24.24
N PHE A 6 -58.38 -2.11 -23.70
CA PHE A 6 -57.66 -2.15 -22.42
C PHE A 6 -56.22 -1.64 -22.61
N ALA A 7 -56.08 -0.32 -22.62
CA ALA A 7 -54.82 0.39 -22.48
C ALA A 7 -54.83 1.16 -21.16
N SER A 8 -54.50 0.52 -20.04
CA SER A 8 -53.98 1.16 -18.81
C SER A 8 -53.81 0.12 -17.69
N LEU A 9 -52.65 -0.54 -17.58
CA LEU A 9 -52.26 -1.26 -16.35
C LEU A 9 -50.75 -1.57 -16.27
N VAL A 10 -49.90 -0.65 -16.75
CA VAL A 10 -48.43 -0.72 -16.56
C VAL A 10 -47.87 0.61 -15.99
N GLN A 11 -48.67 1.39 -15.29
CA GLN A 11 -48.19 2.51 -14.49
C GLN A 11 -48.72 2.40 -13.06
N SER A 12 -47.79 2.49 -12.11
CA SER A 12 -47.98 2.46 -10.65
C SER A 12 -47.93 1.08 -9.96
N GLN A 13 -46.80 0.40 -10.06
CA GLN A 13 -46.16 0.00 -8.81
C GLN A 13 -44.84 0.75 -8.70
N ARG A 14 -44.92 1.84 -7.94
CA ARG A 14 -43.77 2.50 -7.36
C ARG A 14 -42.85 1.40 -6.87
N ARG A 15 -41.58 1.43 -7.29
CA ARG A 15 -40.51 0.99 -6.42
C ARG A 15 -40.82 1.62 -5.07
N ALA A 16 -41.30 0.81 -4.11
CA ALA A 16 -40.80 1.00 -2.77
C ALA A 16 -39.28 1.07 -3.00
N PRO A 17 -38.59 2.14 -2.55
CA PRO A 17 -37.14 2.11 -2.57
C PRO A 17 -36.83 0.75 -1.98
N SER A 18 -36.08 -0.07 -2.73
CA SER A 18 -35.42 -1.24 -2.16
C SER A 18 -34.94 -0.72 -0.84
N ARG A 19 -35.57 -1.18 0.26
CA ARG A 19 -34.95 -1.08 1.55
C ARG A 19 -33.58 -1.63 1.21
N GLU A 20 -32.58 -0.75 1.25
CA GLU A 20 -31.30 -1.18 1.73
C GLU A 20 -31.70 -2.16 2.82
N VAL A 21 -31.49 -3.44 2.57
CA VAL A 21 -31.10 -4.28 3.67
C VAL A 21 -29.79 -3.62 4.07
N GLN A 22 -29.92 -2.54 4.86
CA GLN A 22 -29.08 -2.28 5.99
C GLN A 22 -29.17 -3.60 6.75
N CYS A 23 -28.38 -4.56 6.30
CA CYS A 23 -27.56 -5.32 7.20
C CYS A 23 -26.85 -4.24 8.01
N THR A 24 -27.51 -3.76 9.06
CA THR A 24 -26.90 -3.10 10.20
C THR A 24 -26.07 -4.16 10.93
N TRP A 25 -25.13 -4.77 10.23
CA TRP A 25 -23.78 -4.85 10.75
C TRP A 25 -23.19 -3.51 10.35
N MET A 26 -23.54 -2.46 11.10
CA MET A 26 -22.72 -1.26 11.08
C MET A 26 -21.35 -1.76 11.53
N ALA A 27 -20.44 -1.98 10.57
CA ALA A 27 -19.03 -2.05 10.90
C ALA A 27 -18.77 -0.85 11.83
N PRO A 28 -18.23 -1.06 13.04
CA PRO A 28 -18.09 0.02 14.00
C PRO A 28 -17.38 1.18 13.29
N ARG A 29 -18.04 2.36 13.23
CA ARG A 29 -17.48 3.51 12.52
C ARG A 29 -16.12 3.81 13.14
N GLY A 30 -15.06 3.67 12.35
CA GLY A 30 -13.71 4.07 12.75
C GLY A 30 -13.62 5.56 13.05
N VAL A 31 -12.44 6.01 13.46
CA VAL A 31 -12.19 7.42 13.76
C VAL A 31 -12.30 8.27 12.51
N GLU A 32 -13.08 9.36 12.58
CA GLU A 32 -13.03 10.41 11.57
C GLU A 32 -11.91 11.40 11.92
N TRP A 33 -10.82 11.36 11.14
CA TRP A 33 -9.67 12.23 11.31
C TRP A 33 -9.93 13.64 10.78
N THR A 34 -9.55 14.65 11.56
CA THR A 34 -9.51 16.05 11.11
C THR A 34 -8.30 16.30 10.23
N VAL A 35 -7.13 15.79 10.65
CA VAL A 35 -5.85 15.92 9.92
C VAL A 35 -5.08 14.61 9.97
N ILE A 36 -4.51 14.21 8.85
CA ILE A 36 -3.48 13.18 8.78
C ILE A 36 -2.21 13.84 8.24
N VAL A 37 -1.13 13.74 9.00
CA VAL A 37 0.20 14.23 8.65
C VAL A 37 1.11 13.05 8.39
N LEU A 38 1.85 13.07 7.29
CA LEU A 38 2.97 12.17 7.03
C LEU A 38 4.25 13.00 7.03
N THR A 39 5.13 12.79 8.01
CA THR A 39 6.41 13.51 8.03
C THR A 39 7.37 12.92 7.01
N CYS A 40 8.36 13.64 6.51
CA CYS A 40 9.37 13.07 5.60
C CYS A 40 10.71 13.78 5.76
N GLN A 41 11.82 13.04 5.71
CA GLN A 41 13.15 13.60 5.97
C GLN A 41 13.71 14.40 4.79
N HIS A 42 13.28 14.08 3.56
CA HIS A 42 13.83 14.65 2.34
C HIS A 42 12.78 15.52 1.64
N LYS A 43 13.18 16.73 1.28
CA LYS A 43 12.32 17.71 0.61
C LYS A 43 11.73 17.20 -0.71
N ASP A 44 12.54 16.50 -1.49
CA ASP A 44 12.15 16.00 -2.80
C ASP A 44 11.03 14.94 -2.72
N SER A 45 10.84 14.32 -1.55
CA SER A 45 9.80 13.34 -1.29
C SER A 45 8.40 13.93 -1.07
N VAL A 46 8.30 15.20 -0.68
CA VAL A 46 7.05 15.81 -0.18
C VAL A 46 5.93 15.70 -1.21
N CYS A 47 6.21 16.09 -2.46
CA CYS A 47 5.23 16.06 -3.54
C CYS A 47 4.79 14.61 -3.86
N ALA A 48 5.75 13.68 -3.95
CA ALA A 48 5.50 12.29 -4.26
C ALA A 48 4.59 11.63 -3.21
N PHE A 49 4.90 11.83 -1.93
CA PHE A 49 4.13 11.24 -0.84
C PHE A 49 2.78 11.93 -0.61
N GLN A 50 2.67 13.24 -0.86
CA GLN A 50 1.38 13.94 -0.87
C GLN A 50 0.44 13.33 -1.92
N LYS A 51 0.94 13.08 -3.14
CA LYS A 51 0.19 12.41 -4.21
C LYS A 51 -0.26 11.01 -3.80
N GLU A 52 0.57 10.26 -3.08
CA GLU A 52 0.23 8.94 -2.55
C GLU A 52 -0.87 8.97 -1.48
N LEU A 53 -0.90 9.98 -0.60
CA LEU A 53 -2.01 10.18 0.35
C LEU A 53 -3.31 10.54 -0.38
N GLU A 54 -3.24 11.41 -1.40
CA GLU A 54 -4.40 11.78 -2.21
C GLU A 54 -5.00 10.60 -2.98
N ILE A 55 -4.15 9.70 -3.49
CA ILE A 55 -4.61 8.47 -4.16
C ILE A 55 -5.43 7.62 -3.20
N ARG A 56 -4.96 7.43 -1.96
CA ARG A 56 -5.69 6.68 -0.91
C ARG A 56 -7.03 7.33 -0.56
N TRP A 57 -7.06 8.66 -0.49
CA TRP A 57 -8.30 9.41 -0.32
C TRP A 57 -9.28 9.20 -1.47
N ARG A 58 -8.83 9.27 -2.74
CA ARG A 58 -9.68 9.03 -3.92
C ARG A 58 -10.23 7.60 -3.99
N ARG A 59 -9.49 6.62 -3.46
CA ARG A 59 -9.92 5.22 -3.34
C ARG A 59 -10.97 5.01 -2.22
N GLY A 60 -11.23 6.02 -1.39
CA GLY A 60 -12.18 5.94 -0.29
C GLY A 60 -11.63 5.33 0.99
N ALA A 61 -10.30 5.20 1.12
CA ALA A 61 -9.65 4.68 2.33
C ALA A 61 -9.64 5.70 3.49
N LEU A 62 -9.81 6.99 3.17
CA LEU A 62 -9.75 8.11 4.12
C LEU A 62 -11.06 8.92 4.09
N GLY A 63 -11.36 9.64 5.17
CA GLY A 63 -12.58 10.44 5.29
C GLY A 63 -12.65 11.59 4.26
N PRO A 64 -13.86 11.96 3.78
CA PRO A 64 -14.03 12.95 2.72
C PRO A 64 -13.61 14.38 3.09
N HIS A 65 -13.50 14.69 4.39
CA HIS A 65 -13.19 16.03 4.91
C HIS A 65 -11.82 16.13 5.61
N THR A 66 -11.07 15.03 5.66
CA THR A 66 -9.75 14.98 6.30
C THR A 66 -8.75 15.84 5.54
N LEU A 67 -8.03 16.71 6.26
CA LEU A 67 -6.87 17.42 5.72
C LEU A 67 -5.67 16.46 5.65
N LEU A 68 -5.06 16.32 4.49
CA LEU A 68 -3.88 15.46 4.27
C LEU A 68 -2.66 16.35 4.06
N LEU A 69 -1.64 16.18 4.91
CA LEU A 69 -0.42 16.96 4.87
C LEU A 69 0.79 16.03 4.79
N THR A 70 1.65 16.23 3.81
CA THR A 70 3.03 15.74 3.86
C THR A 70 3.93 16.88 4.31
N VAL A 71 4.66 16.66 5.41
CA VAL A 71 5.47 17.71 6.07
C VAL A 71 6.93 17.31 6.00
N GLU A 72 7.76 18.15 5.39
CA GLU A 72 9.23 17.97 5.45
C GLU A 72 9.77 18.25 6.85
N ASP A 73 10.72 17.43 7.27
CA ASP A 73 11.52 17.73 8.45
C ASP A 73 12.35 19.00 8.13
N PRO A 74 12.41 20.00 9.04
CA PRO A 74 13.08 21.27 8.76
C PRO A 74 14.57 21.10 8.41
N THR A 75 15.21 20.08 8.98
CA THR A 75 16.51 19.59 8.56
C THR A 75 16.48 18.07 8.56
N ALA A 76 17.31 17.46 7.72
CA ALA A 76 17.60 16.03 7.84
C ALA A 76 18.02 15.73 9.29
N ARG A 77 17.39 14.70 9.89
CA ARG A 77 17.66 14.20 11.25
C ARG A 77 17.30 15.15 12.40
N VAL A 78 16.24 15.96 12.27
CA VAL A 78 15.64 16.71 13.41
C VAL A 78 15.15 15.79 14.55
N GLY A 79 15.04 14.48 14.29
CA GLY A 79 14.62 13.47 15.25
C GLY A 79 13.11 13.40 15.40
N SER A 80 12.58 12.28 15.91
CA SER A 80 11.13 12.05 15.96
C SER A 80 10.38 13.09 16.80
N GLY A 81 10.97 13.60 17.88
CA GLY A 81 10.35 14.62 18.72
C GLY A 81 10.30 15.98 18.03
N GLY A 82 11.37 16.34 17.33
CA GLY A 82 11.41 17.57 16.53
C GLY A 82 10.44 17.51 15.36
N ALA A 83 10.38 16.36 14.67
CA ALA A 83 9.41 16.11 13.61
C ALA A 83 7.97 16.17 14.13
N THR A 84 7.69 15.63 15.34
CA THR A 84 6.36 15.76 15.97
C THR A 84 6.00 17.23 16.19
N LEU A 85 6.92 18.03 16.75
CA LEU A 85 6.68 19.45 17.03
C LEU A 85 6.43 20.25 15.74
N ASN A 86 7.24 20.01 14.70
CA ASN A 86 7.06 20.66 13.40
C ASN A 86 5.76 20.24 12.72
N ALA A 87 5.42 18.95 12.72
CA ALA A 87 4.17 18.45 12.17
C ALA A 87 2.94 19.02 12.89
N LEU A 88 3.00 19.15 14.23
CA LEU A 88 1.93 19.74 15.03
C LEU A 88 1.77 21.24 14.73
N LEU A 89 2.86 21.97 14.58
CA LEU A 89 2.84 23.37 14.16
C LEU A 89 2.15 23.52 12.79
N VAL A 90 2.59 22.77 11.78
CA VAL A 90 2.03 22.86 10.43
C VAL A 90 0.56 22.46 10.41
N ALA A 91 0.16 21.42 11.15
CA ALA A 91 -1.24 21.05 11.31
C ALA A 91 -2.06 22.18 11.94
N ALA A 92 -1.57 22.79 13.02
CA ALA A 92 -2.23 23.90 13.70
C ALA A 92 -2.34 25.15 12.82
N GLU A 93 -1.33 25.43 11.99
CA GLU A 93 -1.33 26.51 10.99
C GLU A 93 -2.46 26.32 9.97
N HIS A 94 -2.54 25.14 9.35
CA HIS A 94 -3.58 24.86 8.37
C HIS A 94 -5.00 24.86 8.99
N LEU A 95 -5.14 24.35 10.21
CA LEU A 95 -6.41 24.40 10.93
C LEU A 95 -6.80 25.84 11.30
N SER A 96 -5.85 26.65 11.76
CA SER A 96 -6.04 28.08 12.05
C SER A 96 -6.48 28.84 10.80
N ALA A 97 -5.83 28.58 9.65
CA ALA A 97 -6.20 29.18 8.38
C ALA A 97 -7.62 28.77 7.93
N ARG A 98 -7.99 27.49 8.08
CA ARG A 98 -9.36 27.00 7.80
C ARG A 98 -10.40 27.62 8.73
N ALA A 99 -10.04 27.96 9.96
CA ALA A 99 -10.89 28.66 10.91
C ALA A 99 -10.96 30.19 10.64
N GLY A 100 -10.22 30.72 9.66
CA GLY A 100 -10.18 32.14 9.33
C GLY A 100 -9.29 32.97 10.27
N CYS A 101 -8.42 32.34 11.05
CA CYS A 101 -7.45 33.03 11.89
C CYS A 101 -6.27 33.55 11.05
N THR A 102 -5.68 34.67 11.47
CA THR A 102 -4.49 35.27 10.82
C THR A 102 -3.17 34.87 11.49
N VAL A 103 -3.24 34.15 12.62
CA VAL A 103 -2.11 33.65 13.40
C VAL A 103 -2.42 32.23 13.85
N VAL A 104 -1.39 31.46 14.19
CA VAL A 104 -1.54 30.14 14.81
C VAL A 104 -2.23 30.30 16.17
N THR A 105 -3.32 29.57 16.38
CA THR A 105 -3.98 29.47 17.68
C THR A 105 -4.12 28.01 18.09
N ALA A 106 -3.89 27.72 19.37
CA ALA A 106 -4.09 26.38 19.92
C ALA A 106 -5.58 26.00 20.08
N ASP A 107 -6.49 26.99 20.02
CA ASP A 107 -7.93 26.74 20.15
C ASP A 107 -8.46 25.72 19.12
N VAL A 108 -7.84 25.66 17.93
CA VAL A 108 -8.23 24.70 16.87
C VAL A 108 -7.93 23.25 17.23
N LEU A 109 -7.09 23.00 18.25
CA LEU A 109 -6.75 21.64 18.68
C LEU A 109 -7.85 21.00 19.54
N ARG A 110 -8.69 21.78 20.21
CA ARG A 110 -9.69 21.27 21.19
C ARG A 110 -10.65 20.22 20.63
N GLU A 111 -11.02 20.34 19.35
CA GLU A 111 -11.94 19.43 18.67
C GLU A 111 -11.25 18.63 17.55
N ALA A 112 -9.93 18.81 17.37
CA ALA A 112 -9.20 18.18 16.28
C ALA A 112 -8.78 16.76 16.66
N ARG A 113 -8.96 15.83 15.72
CA ARG A 113 -8.34 14.50 15.75
C ARG A 113 -7.22 14.49 14.72
N ILE A 114 -5.98 14.52 15.20
CA ILE A 114 -4.79 14.59 14.36
C ILE A 114 -4.06 13.25 14.45
N LEU A 115 -3.69 12.68 13.31
CA LEU A 115 -2.78 11.54 13.23
C LEU A 115 -1.49 11.96 12.54
N ILE A 116 -0.36 11.85 13.22
CA ILE A 116 0.98 12.07 12.68
C ILE A 116 1.64 10.71 12.46
N LEU A 117 1.92 10.39 11.21
CA LEU A 117 2.66 9.21 10.78
C LEU A 117 4.11 9.62 10.54
N HIS A 118 5.02 9.11 11.35
CA HIS A 118 6.44 9.40 11.23
C HIS A 118 7.12 8.46 10.27
N MET A 119 7.54 9.01 9.12
CA MET A 119 8.52 8.35 8.26
C MET A 119 9.84 8.31 9.01
N GLY A 120 10.28 7.11 9.37
CA GLY A 120 11.56 6.94 10.03
C GLY A 120 12.73 7.08 9.06
N ARG A 121 13.84 6.44 9.42
CA ARG A 121 15.10 6.54 8.66
C ARG A 121 14.98 5.85 7.31
N ASP A 122 15.87 6.20 6.39
CA ASP A 122 16.04 5.50 5.12
C ASP A 122 16.13 3.99 5.32
N PHE A 123 15.62 3.23 4.34
CA PHE A 123 15.48 1.79 4.42
C PHE A 123 16.18 1.15 3.22
N PRO A 124 17.15 0.24 3.43
CA PRO A 124 17.93 -0.31 2.32
C PRO A 124 17.11 -1.16 1.35
N PHE A 125 15.95 -1.68 1.79
CA PHE A 125 15.17 -2.64 1.01
C PHE A 125 13.96 -2.02 0.28
N ASP A 126 13.69 -0.72 0.50
CA ASP A 126 12.66 0.02 -0.25
C ASP A 126 13.06 1.50 -0.37
N ASP A 127 13.19 1.97 -1.62
CA ASP A 127 13.60 3.33 -1.96
C ASP A 127 12.61 4.40 -1.44
N CYS A 128 11.35 4.02 -1.20
CA CYS A 128 10.30 4.87 -0.67
C CYS A 128 10.15 4.71 0.85
N SER A 129 11.14 4.13 1.55
CA SER A 129 11.15 3.85 2.99
C SER A 129 10.20 2.74 3.45
N ARG A 130 10.22 2.45 4.77
CA ARG A 130 9.41 1.40 5.41
C ARG A 130 7.91 1.60 5.28
N ALA A 131 7.43 2.84 5.18
CA ALA A 131 5.99 3.09 5.06
C ALA A 131 5.42 2.56 3.74
N PHE A 132 6.18 2.67 2.66
CA PHE A 132 5.74 2.26 1.33
C PHE A 132 6.20 0.84 0.94
N THR A 133 6.79 0.10 1.88
CA THR A 133 7.04 -1.34 1.72
C THR A 133 5.74 -2.08 1.40
N CYS A 134 5.67 -2.63 0.19
CA CYS A 134 4.51 -3.37 -0.29
C CYS A 134 4.35 -4.66 0.50
N LEU A 135 3.14 -4.89 1.02
CA LEU A 135 2.79 -6.10 1.74
C LEU A 135 2.15 -7.11 0.78
N PRO A 136 2.38 -8.43 0.95
CA PRO A 136 1.84 -9.46 0.07
C PRO A 136 0.38 -9.77 0.45
N VAL A 137 -0.50 -8.77 0.39
CA VAL A 137 -1.91 -8.90 0.77
C VAL A 137 -2.83 -8.43 -0.34
N GLU A 138 -4.00 -9.05 -0.44
CA GLU A 138 -5.11 -8.58 -1.26
C GLU A 138 -6.34 -8.50 -0.35
N ASP A 139 -7.07 -7.39 -0.40
CA ASP A 139 -8.36 -7.23 0.27
C ASP A 139 -9.49 -7.46 -0.76
N PRO A 140 -10.19 -8.61 -0.73
CA PRO A 140 -11.29 -8.88 -1.64
C PRO A 140 -12.51 -8.00 -1.37
N ASP A 141 -12.66 -7.46 -0.15
CA ASP A 141 -13.79 -6.64 0.26
C ASP A 141 -13.54 -5.14 0.06
N ALA A 142 -12.33 -4.75 -0.34
CA ALA A 142 -11.98 -3.36 -0.59
C ALA A 142 -12.83 -2.73 -1.72
N LEU A 143 -13.22 -1.47 -1.51
CA LEU A 143 -13.98 -0.70 -2.51
C LEU A 143 -13.22 -0.50 -3.82
N ALA A 144 -11.88 -0.53 -3.76
CA ALA A 144 -10.95 -0.34 -4.85
C ALA A 144 -9.76 -1.29 -4.64
N GLU A 145 -9.43 -2.12 -5.64
CA GLU A 145 -8.29 -3.05 -5.56
C GLU A 145 -6.99 -2.27 -5.76
N ALA A 146 -6.02 -2.37 -4.84
CA ALA A 146 -4.76 -1.66 -4.96
C ALA A 146 -3.63 -2.35 -4.21
N LEU A 147 -2.39 -1.99 -4.59
CA LEU A 147 -1.21 -2.33 -3.79
C LEU A 147 -1.38 -1.81 -2.36
N THR A 148 -1.22 -2.71 -1.41
CA THR A 148 -1.24 -2.40 0.03
C THR A 148 0.19 -2.33 0.52
N CYS A 149 0.55 -1.24 1.20
CA CYS A 149 1.84 -1.09 1.86
C CYS A 149 1.69 -0.95 3.38
N ASN A 150 2.81 -0.87 4.10
CA ASN A 150 2.79 -0.73 5.56
C ASN A 150 1.97 0.50 6.03
N LEU A 151 2.04 1.61 5.29
CA LEU A 151 1.24 2.81 5.56
C LEU A 151 -0.26 2.51 5.57
N ASP A 152 -0.75 1.71 4.62
CA ASP A 152 -2.17 1.33 4.52
C ASP A 152 -2.58 0.45 5.71
N SER A 153 -1.73 -0.49 6.09
CA SER A 153 -1.92 -1.33 7.28
C SER A 153 -2.02 -0.48 8.55
N LEU A 154 -1.08 0.46 8.75
CA LEU A 154 -1.06 1.35 9.91
C LEU A 154 -2.27 2.29 9.92
N LEU A 155 -2.65 2.88 8.78
CA LEU A 155 -3.86 3.69 8.67
C LEU A 155 -5.12 2.89 9.06
N GLY A 156 -5.22 1.64 8.61
CA GLY A 156 -6.29 0.72 8.98
C GLY A 156 -6.32 0.44 10.48
N THR A 157 -5.18 0.02 11.05
CA THR A 157 -5.01 -0.26 12.48
C THR A 157 -5.34 0.94 13.36
N MET A 158 -4.79 2.12 13.03
CA MET A 158 -5.04 3.35 13.81
C MET A 158 -6.51 3.75 13.73
N THR A 159 -7.10 3.77 12.53
CA THR A 159 -8.46 4.27 12.32
C THR A 159 -9.55 3.31 12.83
N GLN A 160 -9.36 2.00 12.62
CA GLN A 160 -10.38 0.98 12.86
C GLN A 160 -10.14 0.14 14.10
N GLN A 161 -9.02 0.28 14.80
CA GLN A 161 -8.76 -0.54 15.98
C GLN A 161 -8.32 0.36 17.13
N LEU A 162 -7.11 0.91 17.05
CA LEU A 162 -6.44 1.51 18.19
C LEU A 162 -7.08 2.83 18.67
N CYS A 163 -7.46 3.71 17.74
CA CYS A 163 -7.91 5.05 18.11
C CYS A 163 -9.43 5.12 18.35
N ARG A 164 -10.16 4.00 18.22
CA ARG A 164 -11.60 3.96 18.46
C ARG A 164 -11.92 4.43 19.88
N GLY A 165 -12.93 5.29 19.99
CA GLY A 165 -13.35 5.88 21.27
C GLY A 165 -12.44 6.98 21.82
N SER A 166 -11.29 7.27 21.20
CA SER A 166 -10.38 8.31 21.69
C SER A 166 -10.99 9.73 21.62
N PRO A 167 -10.70 10.59 22.62
CA PRO A 167 -11.10 12.00 22.58
C PRO A 167 -10.29 12.78 21.52
N PRO A 168 -10.69 14.02 21.18
CA PRO A 168 -9.85 14.93 20.40
C PRO A 168 -8.44 15.06 20.98
N GLY A 169 -7.45 15.12 20.09
CA GLY A 169 -6.04 15.12 20.43
C GLY A 169 -5.16 14.68 19.27
N VAL A 170 -3.89 14.40 19.58
CA VAL A 170 -2.84 14.09 18.61
C VAL A 170 -2.33 12.68 18.83
N TRP A 171 -2.54 11.82 17.84
CA TRP A 171 -1.89 10.52 17.75
C TRP A 171 -0.59 10.64 16.97
N VAL A 172 0.47 10.01 17.45
CA VAL A 172 1.74 9.86 16.72
C VAL A 172 2.04 8.37 16.57
N CYS A 173 2.33 7.94 15.35
CA CYS A 173 2.62 6.55 15.01
C CYS A 173 3.85 6.48 14.10
N SER A 174 4.84 5.69 14.48
CA SER A 174 5.97 5.37 13.61
C SER A 174 5.53 4.51 12.41
N THR A 175 6.24 4.61 11.29
CA THR A 175 6.08 3.69 10.15
C THR A 175 7.18 2.63 10.09
N ASP A 176 8.05 2.57 11.10
CA ASP A 176 9.24 1.71 11.09
C ASP A 176 8.98 0.25 11.52
N MET A 177 7.72 -0.09 11.79
CA MET A 177 7.30 -1.41 12.24
C MET A 177 6.11 -1.94 11.45
N LEU A 178 5.95 -3.25 11.47
CA LEU A 178 4.67 -3.90 11.23
C LEU A 178 3.96 -4.02 12.58
N LEU A 179 2.78 -3.39 12.68
CA LEU A 179 1.96 -3.40 13.89
C LEU A 179 0.68 -4.18 13.63
N THR A 180 0.39 -5.15 14.48
CA THR A 180 -0.84 -5.94 14.45
C THR A 180 -1.56 -5.77 15.78
N ILE A 181 -2.83 -5.35 15.74
CA ILE A 181 -3.66 -5.13 16.92
C ILE A 181 -4.94 -5.98 16.79
N PRO A 182 -5.35 -6.72 17.84
CA PRO A 182 -6.59 -7.50 17.79
C PRO A 182 -7.81 -6.61 17.54
N LEU A 183 -8.77 -7.09 16.75
CA LEU A 183 -10.01 -6.36 16.43
C LEU A 183 -10.85 -5.97 17.66
N ALA A 184 -10.75 -6.75 18.75
CA ALA A 184 -11.47 -6.52 20.00
C ALA A 184 -10.68 -5.68 21.01
N ALA A 185 -9.51 -5.13 20.62
CA ALA A 185 -8.76 -4.25 21.49
C ALA A 185 -9.55 -2.96 21.74
N GLU A 186 -9.87 -2.69 23.00
CA GLU A 186 -10.50 -1.45 23.43
C GLU A 186 -9.58 -0.75 24.43
N ILE A 187 -9.48 0.58 24.30
CA ILE A 187 -8.74 1.43 25.21
C ILE A 187 -9.77 2.22 26.02
N ASP A 188 -9.67 2.15 27.34
CA ASP A 188 -10.50 2.97 28.21
C ASP A 188 -10.03 4.43 28.19
N TRP A 189 -10.98 5.33 27.94
CA TRP A 189 -10.78 6.79 27.88
C TRP A 189 -11.61 7.53 28.93
N GLU A 190 -12.36 6.84 29.78
CA GLU A 190 -13.19 7.48 30.80
C GLU A 190 -12.33 8.30 31.77
N GLY A 191 -12.62 9.59 31.88
CA GLY A 191 -11.88 10.51 32.76
C GLY A 191 -10.41 10.72 32.40
N PHE A 192 -9.96 10.30 31.20
CA PHE A 192 -8.57 10.39 30.79
C PHE A 192 -8.10 11.85 30.62
N GLN A 193 -6.88 12.14 31.09
CA GLN A 193 -6.15 13.39 30.88
C GLN A 193 -4.68 13.11 30.58
N GLY A 194 -4.01 14.01 29.87
CA GLY A 194 -2.57 13.96 29.64
C GLY A 194 -2.15 13.17 28.40
N ALA A 195 -1.15 12.30 28.55
CA ALA A 195 -0.59 11.51 27.47
C ALA A 195 -0.75 10.00 27.73
N LYS A 196 -0.87 9.21 26.66
CA LYS A 196 -1.01 7.76 26.74
C LYS A 196 -0.10 7.08 25.73
N VAL A 197 0.82 6.26 26.20
CA VAL A 197 1.65 5.40 25.35
C VAL A 197 1.01 4.04 25.17
N ILE A 198 1.12 3.53 23.95
CA ILE A 198 0.66 2.19 23.62
C ILE A 198 1.85 1.24 23.67
N SER A 199 1.59 0.04 24.17
CA SER A 199 2.55 -1.04 24.27
C SER A 199 1.93 -2.35 23.82
N VAL A 200 2.78 -3.28 23.37
CA VAL A 200 2.40 -4.66 23.11
C VAL A 200 3.35 -5.61 23.85
N PRO A 201 2.89 -6.81 24.23
CA PRO A 201 3.68 -7.72 25.03
C PRO A 201 4.77 -8.41 24.19
N GLY A 202 6.03 -8.30 24.63
CA GLY A 202 7.19 -8.92 23.99
C GLY A 202 7.93 -9.91 24.88
N SER A 203 8.73 -10.79 24.27
CA SER A 203 9.67 -11.62 25.03
C SER A 203 10.85 -10.78 25.52
N ILE A 204 11.43 -11.18 26.65
CA ILE A 204 12.63 -10.52 27.22
C ILE A 204 13.79 -10.56 26.23
N SER A 205 13.97 -11.68 25.50
CA SER A 205 15.05 -11.82 24.52
C SER A 205 14.93 -10.82 23.37
N TYR A 206 13.71 -10.61 22.87
CA TYR A 206 13.45 -9.61 21.83
C TYR A 206 13.63 -8.20 22.38
N ALA A 207 13.10 -7.93 23.58
CA ALA A 207 13.16 -6.62 24.23
C ALA A 207 14.58 -6.07 24.46
N ARG A 208 15.62 -6.93 24.51
CA ARG A 208 17.04 -6.50 24.64
C ARG A 208 17.51 -5.56 23.52
N ASN A 209 16.85 -5.59 22.37
CA ASN A 209 17.18 -4.72 21.23
C ASN A 209 16.20 -3.54 21.08
N HIS A 210 15.22 -3.39 21.98
CA HIS A 210 14.14 -2.42 21.91
C HIS A 210 14.00 -1.60 23.20
N GLY A 211 13.05 -0.66 23.20
CA GLY A 211 12.61 0.02 24.41
C GLY A 211 11.53 -0.77 25.14
N VAL A 212 11.52 -0.68 26.47
CA VAL A 212 10.51 -1.28 27.36
C VAL A 212 10.02 -0.21 28.33
N TYR A 213 8.71 -0.16 28.58
CA TYR A 213 8.14 0.72 29.59
C TYR A 213 8.20 0.08 30.98
N LEU A 214 8.63 0.84 31.97
CA LEU A 214 8.40 0.50 33.37
C LEU A 214 7.19 1.30 33.86
N ALA A 215 6.16 0.64 34.38
CA ALA A 215 4.96 1.29 34.90
C ALA A 215 4.66 0.91 36.34
N ASN A 216 4.02 1.81 37.11
CA ASN A 216 3.56 1.52 38.46
C ASN A 216 2.23 0.72 38.46
N GLN A 217 1.73 0.38 39.64
CA GLN A 217 0.51 -0.42 39.80
C GLN A 217 -0.76 0.27 39.27
N GLN A 218 -0.73 1.60 39.14
CA GLN A 218 -1.81 2.42 38.63
C GLN A 218 -1.71 2.64 37.11
N GLY A 219 -0.67 2.09 36.45
CA GLY A 219 -0.45 2.20 35.01
C GLY A 219 0.22 3.49 34.55
N PHE A 220 0.76 4.31 35.46
CA PHE A 220 1.61 5.44 35.08
C PHE A 220 3.01 4.97 34.74
N VAL A 221 3.61 5.56 33.71
CA VAL A 221 4.96 5.24 33.27
C VAL A 221 5.96 5.86 34.26
N CYS A 222 6.81 5.03 34.82
CA CYS A 222 7.90 5.42 35.71
C CYS A 222 9.20 5.70 34.93
N ASP A 223 9.49 4.91 33.89
CA ASP A 223 10.75 5.01 33.14
C ASP A 223 10.64 4.33 31.75
N ILE A 224 11.61 4.59 30.86
CA ILE A 224 11.78 3.91 29.56
C ILE A 224 13.17 3.28 29.53
N ILE A 225 13.22 1.95 29.56
CA ILE A 225 14.46 1.17 29.53
C ILE A 225 14.77 0.83 28.07
N TYR A 226 15.81 1.43 27.50
CA TYR A 226 16.23 1.18 26.11
C TYR A 226 17.51 0.36 26.06
N GLN A 227 17.44 -0.84 25.46
CA GLN A 227 18.59 -1.76 25.35
C GLN A 227 19.31 -2.03 26.69
N GLY A 228 18.57 -1.96 27.80
CA GLY A 228 19.10 -2.15 29.14
C GLY A 228 19.48 -3.61 29.44
N PRO A 229 20.19 -3.86 30.55
CA PRO A 229 20.54 -5.22 30.96
C PRO A 229 19.29 -6.04 31.28
N GLU A 230 19.37 -7.35 31.06
CA GLU A 230 18.24 -8.28 31.21
C GLU A 230 17.58 -8.22 32.59
N ALA A 231 18.36 -8.00 33.65
CA ALA A 231 17.86 -7.81 35.00
C ALA A 231 16.90 -6.60 35.12
N ARG A 232 17.20 -5.48 34.44
CA ARG A 232 16.35 -4.28 34.42
C ARG A 232 15.09 -4.49 33.59
N ILE A 233 15.21 -5.19 32.45
CA ILE A 233 14.06 -5.55 31.62
C ILE A 233 13.11 -6.49 32.38
N GLN A 234 13.65 -7.42 33.15
CA GLN A 234 12.88 -8.38 33.96
C GLN A 234 12.00 -7.68 35.02
N GLU A 235 12.40 -6.50 35.52
CA GLU A 235 11.58 -5.70 36.45
C GLU A 235 10.27 -5.23 35.81
N CYS A 236 10.21 -5.15 34.48
CA CYS A 236 9.01 -4.74 33.73
C CYS A 236 8.09 -5.92 33.39
N ALA A 237 8.44 -7.15 33.77
CA ALA A 237 7.70 -8.33 33.36
C ALA A 237 6.33 -8.41 34.03
N GLY A 238 5.29 -8.64 33.20
CA GLY A 238 3.95 -8.93 33.67
C GLY A 238 3.82 -10.36 34.21
N PRO A 239 2.62 -10.73 34.71
CA PRO A 239 2.34 -12.08 35.22
C PRO A 239 2.56 -13.22 34.20
N ASP A 240 2.49 -12.90 32.91
CA ASP A 240 2.71 -13.83 31.79
C ASP A 240 4.20 -13.96 31.40
N GLY A 241 5.10 -13.25 32.10
CA GLY A 241 6.54 -13.22 31.82
C GLY A 241 6.92 -12.38 30.60
N LYS A 242 5.96 -11.69 29.96
CA LYS A 242 6.23 -10.77 28.86
C LYS A 242 6.43 -9.36 29.38
N VAL A 243 7.10 -8.53 28.59
CA VAL A 243 7.40 -7.13 28.93
C VAL A 243 6.70 -6.16 27.96
N PRO A 244 6.28 -4.97 28.43
CA PRO A 244 5.60 -3.99 27.59
C PRO A 244 6.60 -3.26 26.66
N LEU A 245 6.65 -3.69 25.40
CA LEU A 245 7.52 -3.07 24.39
C LEU A 245 7.06 -1.66 24.02
N VAL A 246 8.02 -0.77 23.77
CA VAL A 246 7.79 0.53 23.12
C VAL A 246 7.49 0.29 21.64
N CYS A 247 6.24 0.45 21.22
CA CYS A 247 5.80 0.12 19.85
C CYS A 247 5.65 1.32 18.91
N GLY A 248 6.18 2.50 19.27
CA GLY A 248 6.18 3.65 18.37
C GLY A 248 4.85 4.42 18.29
N VAL A 249 3.90 4.18 19.21
CA VAL A 249 2.57 4.82 19.19
C VAL A 249 2.26 5.53 20.50
N ILE A 250 1.82 6.79 20.39
CA ILE A 250 1.46 7.66 21.52
C ILE A 250 0.25 8.53 21.18
N PHE A 251 -0.56 8.82 22.19
CA PHE A 251 -1.62 9.82 22.15
C PHE A 251 -1.30 10.97 23.11
N PHE A 252 -1.51 12.20 22.65
CA PHE A 252 -1.54 13.41 23.46
C PHE A 252 -2.95 13.98 23.47
N SER A 253 -3.50 14.23 24.66
CA SER A 253 -4.75 15.00 24.81
C SER A 253 -4.62 16.39 24.16
N SER A 254 -5.75 17.02 23.88
CA SER A 254 -5.77 18.38 23.31
C SER A 254 -5.00 19.39 24.17
N GLU A 255 -5.10 19.29 25.49
CA GLU A 255 -4.39 20.13 26.45
C GLU A 255 -2.88 19.87 26.41
N THR A 256 -2.46 18.60 26.33
CA THR A 256 -1.04 18.26 26.20
C THR A 256 -0.47 18.71 24.86
N ALA A 257 -1.23 18.56 23.78
CA ALA A 257 -0.84 19.02 22.45
C ALA A 257 -0.70 20.55 22.41
N GLU A 258 -1.59 21.30 23.07
CA GLU A 258 -1.47 22.75 23.22
C GLU A 258 -0.18 23.14 23.96
N GLN A 259 0.13 22.48 25.08
CA GLN A 259 1.38 22.74 25.82
C GLN A 259 2.63 22.41 25.01
N LEU A 260 2.62 21.31 24.27
CA LEU A 260 3.72 20.95 23.37
C LEU A 260 3.85 21.98 22.23
N LEU A 261 2.74 22.35 21.58
CA LEU A 261 2.73 23.37 20.53
C LEU A 261 3.29 24.69 21.04
N ALA A 262 2.95 25.13 22.26
CA ALA A 262 3.46 26.38 22.83
C ALA A 262 4.99 26.47 22.89
N THR A 263 5.69 25.32 22.86
CA THR A 263 7.16 25.28 22.87
C THR A 263 7.82 25.64 21.54
N HIS A 264 7.08 25.65 20.42
CA HIS A 264 7.64 25.87 19.08
C HIS A 264 8.30 27.24 18.86
N VAL A 265 8.04 28.22 19.73
CA VAL A 265 8.63 29.57 19.69
C VAL A 265 9.64 29.82 20.80
N ILE A 266 9.99 28.80 21.60
CA ILE A 266 10.86 28.94 22.76
C ILE A 266 12.25 28.39 22.45
N PRO A 267 13.31 29.22 22.41
CA PRO A 267 14.66 28.71 22.20
C PRO A 267 15.13 27.76 23.30
N PRO A 268 15.83 26.67 22.95
CA PRO A 268 16.26 26.29 21.59
C PRO A 268 15.29 25.34 20.84
N LEU A 269 14.05 25.12 21.33
CA LEU A 269 13.07 24.22 20.72
C LEU A 269 12.49 24.74 19.40
N ASP A 270 12.50 26.05 19.20
CA ASP A 270 12.19 26.69 17.92
C ASP A 270 13.04 26.13 16.77
N ALA A 271 14.29 25.75 17.04
CA ALA A 271 15.20 25.13 16.09
C ALA A 271 14.78 23.73 15.60
N CYS A 272 13.72 23.14 16.15
CA CYS A 272 13.11 21.92 15.63
C CYS A 272 12.03 22.18 14.57
N THR A 273 11.68 23.45 14.32
CA THR A 273 10.60 23.83 13.41
C THR A 273 11.12 24.62 12.21
N TYR A 274 10.36 24.60 11.12
CA TYR A 274 10.73 25.37 9.93
C TYR A 274 10.82 26.88 10.24
N LEU A 275 9.95 27.41 11.11
CA LEU A 275 9.96 28.81 11.55
C LEU A 275 11.28 29.21 12.22
N GLY A 276 11.81 28.35 13.09
CA GLY A 276 13.09 28.60 13.76
C GLY A 276 14.26 28.57 12.78
N LEU A 277 14.28 27.59 11.86
CA LEU A 277 15.34 27.50 10.86
C LEU A 277 15.32 28.66 9.87
N ASP A 278 14.15 29.09 9.40
CA ASP A 278 13.99 30.27 8.55
C ASP A 278 14.42 31.56 9.27
N SER A 279 14.34 31.57 10.60
CA SER A 279 14.82 32.66 11.47
C SER A 279 16.31 32.53 11.85
N GLY A 280 17.02 31.52 11.33
CA GLY A 280 18.45 31.32 11.54
C GLY A 280 18.84 30.50 12.78
N ALA A 281 17.90 29.81 13.40
CA ALA A 281 18.19 28.90 14.51
C ALA A 281 19.06 27.72 14.05
N TYR A 282 19.95 27.23 14.92
CA TYR A 282 20.78 26.08 14.61
C TYR A 282 20.05 24.79 14.99
N PRO A 283 19.84 23.83 14.08
CA PRO A 283 18.99 22.69 14.35
C PRO A 283 19.40 21.89 15.57
N ILE A 284 18.40 21.41 16.31
CA ILE A 284 18.59 20.47 17.42
C ILE A 284 17.82 19.17 17.11
N GLN A 285 18.42 18.05 17.49
CA GLN A 285 17.81 16.74 17.34
C GLN A 285 17.08 16.35 18.62
N LEU A 286 15.79 16.06 18.54
CA LEU A 286 14.97 15.60 19.67
C LEU A 286 14.34 14.23 19.38
N SER A 287 14.38 13.35 20.37
CA SER A 287 13.65 12.08 20.38
C SER A 287 12.28 12.25 20.99
N LEU A 288 11.24 11.73 20.32
CA LEU A 288 9.90 11.69 20.87
C LEU A 288 9.90 10.93 22.20
N PHE A 289 10.52 9.76 22.26
CA PHE A 289 10.51 8.93 23.47
C PHE A 289 11.43 9.46 24.57
N PHE A 290 12.66 9.89 24.23
CA PHE A 290 13.66 10.23 25.24
C PHE A 290 13.66 11.71 25.66
N ASP A 291 13.13 12.60 24.84
CA ASP A 291 13.13 14.04 25.14
C ASP A 291 11.71 14.60 25.38
N ILE A 292 10.66 14.00 24.82
CA ILE A 292 9.26 14.45 25.06
C ILE A 292 8.54 13.52 26.02
N VAL A 293 8.50 12.21 25.77
CA VAL A 293 7.73 11.27 26.59
C VAL A 293 8.35 11.06 27.96
N LEU A 294 9.66 10.78 28.01
CA LEU A 294 10.37 10.47 29.26
C LEU A 294 10.29 11.60 30.30
N CYS A 295 10.11 12.86 29.88
CA CYS A 295 10.00 13.98 30.81
C CYS A 295 8.70 13.97 31.64
N MET A 296 7.68 13.23 31.19
CA MET A 296 6.39 13.04 31.88
C MET A 296 6.38 11.78 32.75
N ALA A 297 7.50 11.06 32.86
CA ALA A 297 7.57 9.82 33.62
C ALA A 297 7.77 10.06 35.13
N ASP A 298 6.99 9.39 35.97
CA ASP A 298 6.93 9.63 37.42
C ASP A 298 8.25 9.30 38.16
N GLY A 299 9.06 8.40 37.59
CA GLY A 299 10.29 7.90 38.21
C GLY A 299 11.54 8.69 37.84
N VAL A 300 11.43 9.71 36.99
CA VAL A 300 12.56 10.48 36.47
C VAL A 300 12.68 11.80 37.22
N THR A 301 13.89 12.21 37.59
CA THR A 301 14.13 13.53 38.22
C THR A 301 14.50 14.58 37.17
N GLU A 302 14.27 15.87 37.47
CA GLU A 302 14.67 16.97 36.57
C GLU A 302 16.18 16.91 36.27
N GLU A 303 17.01 16.64 37.29
CA GLU A 303 18.46 16.54 37.12
C GLU A 303 18.83 15.41 36.16
N ASP A 304 18.27 14.22 36.36
CA ASP A 304 18.61 13.04 35.54
C ASP A 304 18.12 13.19 34.09
N PHE A 305 16.91 13.73 33.91
CA PHE A 305 16.36 14.02 32.58
C PHE A 305 17.20 15.06 31.84
N VAL A 306 17.41 16.24 32.45
CA VAL A 306 18.15 17.34 31.82
C VAL A 306 19.59 16.91 31.52
N THR A 307 20.27 16.22 32.45
CA THR A 307 21.66 15.77 32.23
C THR A 307 21.78 14.58 31.29
N GLY A 308 20.70 13.83 31.05
CA GLY A 308 20.67 12.65 30.18
C GLY A 308 21.25 11.39 30.81
N ARG A 309 21.30 11.31 32.14
CA ARG A 309 21.85 10.15 32.87
C ARG A 309 21.03 8.87 32.67
N THR A 310 19.76 9.00 32.30
CA THR A 310 18.85 7.88 32.01
C THR A 310 19.06 7.24 30.62
N GLN A 311 19.90 7.83 29.75
CA GLN A 311 20.23 7.24 28.45
C GLN A 311 21.38 6.22 28.60
N GLU A 312 21.05 4.96 28.89
CA GLU A 312 21.99 3.86 28.75
C GLU A 312 22.36 3.68 27.25
N VAL A 313 23.49 4.28 26.86
CA VAL A 313 24.32 4.02 25.68
C VAL A 313 23.66 4.19 24.29
N GLY A 314 23.98 5.29 23.57
CA GLY A 314 23.66 5.40 22.14
C GLY A 314 24.10 6.70 21.44
N SER A 315 25.33 6.69 20.90
CA SER A 315 25.91 7.59 19.88
C SER A 315 26.24 9.05 20.29
N GLY A 316 27.53 9.27 20.57
CA GLY A 316 28.17 10.56 20.80
C GLY A 316 27.90 11.62 19.73
N HIS A 317 27.31 12.72 20.16
CA HIS A 317 27.47 14.05 19.57
C HIS A 317 27.81 15.02 20.71
N THR A 318 29.11 15.30 20.88
CA THR A 318 29.59 16.27 21.89
C THR A 318 29.29 17.73 21.51
N LYS A 319 28.94 17.98 20.24
CA LYS A 319 28.43 19.28 19.76
C LYS A 319 26.93 19.36 19.98
N GLY A 320 26.46 20.38 20.70
CA GLY A 320 25.03 20.61 20.96
C GLY A 320 24.51 20.13 22.32
N ALA A 321 25.34 19.48 23.15
CA ALA A 321 24.93 18.99 24.47
C ALA A 321 24.35 20.10 25.39
N ALA A 322 24.87 21.33 25.30
CA ALA A 322 24.32 22.47 26.07
C ALA A 322 22.94 22.93 25.56
N ALA A 323 22.74 22.93 24.24
CA ALA A 323 21.45 23.27 23.62
C ALA A 323 20.41 22.19 23.96
N LEU A 324 20.79 20.91 23.88
CA LEU A 324 19.90 19.80 24.26
C LEU A 324 19.52 19.84 25.74
N ARG A 325 20.45 20.12 26.65
CA ARG A 325 20.13 20.34 28.08
C ARG A 325 19.15 21.49 28.28
N SER A 326 19.32 22.58 27.53
CA SER A 326 18.42 23.74 27.59
C SER A 326 17.03 23.40 27.05
N ALA A 327 16.96 22.68 25.93
CA ALA A 327 15.72 22.15 25.36
C ALA A 327 14.98 21.27 26.38
N ARG A 328 15.68 20.34 27.03
CA ARG A 328 15.12 19.47 28.07
C ARG A 328 14.61 20.26 29.26
N SER A 329 15.30 21.31 29.72
CA SER A 329 14.79 22.16 30.80
C SER A 329 13.48 22.86 30.43
N VAL A 330 13.32 23.28 29.17
CA VAL A 330 12.06 23.86 28.68
C VAL A 330 10.96 22.80 28.62
N LEU A 331 11.25 21.62 28.05
CA LEU A 331 10.29 20.51 27.96
C LEU A 331 9.84 20.03 29.34
N TRP A 332 10.78 19.92 30.29
CA TRP A 332 10.48 19.57 31.68
C TRP A 332 9.48 20.55 32.27
N LYS A 333 9.77 21.86 32.23
CA LYS A 333 8.85 22.89 32.75
C LYS A 333 7.47 22.85 32.10
N ALA A 334 7.40 22.54 30.80
CA ALA A 334 6.17 22.51 30.06
C ALA A 334 5.34 21.24 30.36
N LEU A 335 5.97 20.07 30.43
CA LEU A 335 5.25 18.78 30.33
C LEU A 335 5.35 17.88 31.56
N HIS A 336 6.31 18.06 32.48
CA HIS A 336 6.56 17.07 33.55
C HIS A 336 5.36 16.81 34.48
N ALA A 337 4.46 17.77 34.63
CA ALA A 337 3.27 17.65 35.48
C ALA A 337 2.09 16.95 34.77
N ILE A 338 2.25 16.62 33.48
CA ILE A 338 1.23 15.93 32.69
C ILE A 338 1.29 14.43 33.01
N PRO A 339 0.17 13.80 33.36
CA PRO A 339 0.14 12.36 33.61
C PRO A 339 0.43 11.57 32.33
N LEU A 340 1.34 10.60 32.43
CA LEU A 340 1.69 9.66 31.37
C LEU A 340 1.21 8.24 31.70
N HIS A 341 0.18 7.79 31.00
CA HIS A 341 -0.39 6.46 31.18
C HIS A 341 0.14 5.48 30.14
N MET A 342 0.33 4.22 30.52
CA MET A 342 0.60 3.11 29.60
C MET A 342 -0.63 2.25 29.42
N VAL A 343 -0.89 1.84 28.16
CA VAL A 343 -1.83 0.77 27.86
C VAL A 343 -1.11 -0.33 27.09
N CYS A 344 -1.08 -1.53 27.66
CA CYS A 344 -0.55 -2.73 27.01
C CYS A 344 -1.69 -3.49 26.35
N ILE A 345 -1.66 -3.61 25.02
CA ILE A 345 -2.67 -4.32 24.25
C ILE A 345 -2.34 -5.82 24.25
N PRO A 346 -3.13 -6.67 24.91
CA PRO A 346 -2.89 -8.11 24.91
C PRO A 346 -2.99 -8.65 23.48
N ASP A 347 -2.19 -9.67 23.17
CA ASP A 347 -2.14 -10.34 21.85
C ASP A 347 -1.80 -9.43 20.65
N GLY A 348 -1.42 -8.17 20.89
CA GLY A 348 -0.80 -7.33 19.87
C GLY A 348 0.60 -7.83 19.49
N CYS A 349 1.00 -7.62 18.24
CA CYS A 349 2.33 -7.96 17.74
C CYS A 349 3.02 -6.71 17.19
N TYR A 350 4.32 -6.64 17.43
CA TYR A 350 5.20 -5.57 16.97
C TYR A 350 6.45 -6.21 16.38
N ASP A 351 6.69 -5.93 15.10
CA ASP A 351 7.87 -6.39 14.38
C ASP A 351 8.58 -5.18 13.78
N TYR A 352 9.68 -4.77 14.40
CA TYR A 352 10.50 -3.68 13.87
C TYR A 352 11.15 -4.08 12.54
N MET A 353 11.07 -3.22 11.53
CA MET A 353 11.68 -3.48 10.23
C MET A 353 13.17 -3.10 10.28
N THR A 354 14.00 -4.04 10.71
CA THR A 354 15.45 -3.87 10.86
C THR A 354 16.15 -3.64 9.51
N THR A 355 17.43 -3.26 9.53
CA THR A 355 18.25 -3.16 8.31
C THR A 355 18.85 -4.51 7.89
N ALA A 356 18.43 -5.63 8.50
CA ALA A 356 18.88 -6.96 8.11
C ALA A 356 17.95 -7.55 7.05
N ALA A 357 18.52 -8.00 5.92
CA ALA A 357 17.73 -8.54 4.82
C ALA A 357 16.98 -9.81 5.22
N SER A 358 17.57 -10.61 6.12
CA SER A 358 16.92 -11.81 6.66
C SER A 358 15.59 -11.51 7.35
N ASP A 359 15.53 -10.44 8.14
CA ASP A 359 14.30 -10.05 8.84
C ASP A 359 13.28 -9.49 7.85
N HIS A 360 13.72 -8.68 6.88
CA HIS A 360 12.82 -8.15 5.85
C HIS A 360 12.21 -9.25 4.97
N ILE A 361 13.01 -10.21 4.53
CA ILE A 361 12.55 -11.40 3.80
C ILE A 361 11.58 -12.21 4.66
N HIS A 362 11.92 -12.43 5.94
CA HIS A 362 11.04 -13.13 6.87
C HIS A 362 9.68 -12.44 7.02
N ASN A 363 9.69 -11.12 7.22
CA ASN A 363 8.49 -10.30 7.35
C ASN A 363 7.58 -10.34 6.11
N LEU A 364 8.11 -10.68 4.92
CA LEU A 364 7.35 -10.76 3.68
C LEU A 364 6.99 -12.20 3.26
N THR A 365 7.52 -13.23 3.93
CA THR A 365 7.30 -14.65 3.61
C THR A 365 6.56 -15.42 4.69
N LEU A 366 6.72 -15.03 5.97
CA LEU A 366 6.12 -15.72 7.10
C LEU A 366 4.97 -14.90 7.68
N ARG A 367 3.87 -15.59 7.98
CA ARG A 367 2.70 -15.00 8.66
C ARG A 367 3.08 -14.52 10.06
N THR A 368 2.63 -13.32 10.42
CA THR A 368 2.15 -13.09 11.79
C THR A 368 0.81 -13.80 11.94
N SER A 369 0.78 -14.74 12.88
CA SER A 369 -0.43 -15.43 13.28
C SER A 369 -1.38 -14.48 14.02
N SER A 370 -2.67 -14.59 13.67
CA SER A 370 -3.87 -14.43 14.53
C SER A 370 -4.44 -13.06 14.91
N ALA A 371 -3.93 -11.89 14.46
CA ALA A 371 -4.58 -10.62 14.83
C ALA A 371 -4.85 -9.58 13.71
N ASN A 372 -4.44 -9.80 12.45
CA ASN A 372 -4.79 -8.93 11.32
C ASN A 372 -5.85 -9.57 10.39
N THR A 373 -6.72 -8.71 9.85
CA THR A 373 -7.90 -9.05 9.03
C THR A 373 -7.58 -9.66 7.66
N LEU A 374 -6.35 -9.53 7.14
CA LEU A 374 -5.98 -10.04 5.81
C LEU A 374 -4.75 -10.96 5.86
N PRO A 375 -4.84 -12.20 5.37
CA PRO A 375 -3.73 -13.12 5.35
C PRO A 375 -2.71 -12.76 4.26
N PHE A 376 -1.42 -12.90 4.58
CA PHE A 376 -0.36 -12.81 3.57
C PHE A 376 -0.51 -13.94 2.55
N LEU A 377 -0.40 -13.58 1.27
CA LEU A 377 -0.57 -14.44 0.12
C LEU A 377 0.79 -14.76 -0.49
N LYS A 378 0.98 -16.00 -0.95
CA LYS A 378 2.16 -16.40 -1.72
C LYS A 378 2.31 -15.57 -3.02
N VAL A 379 1.18 -15.23 -3.62
CA VAL A 379 1.11 -14.43 -4.85
C VAL A 379 0.07 -13.32 -4.61
N ALA A 380 0.51 -12.06 -4.61
CA ALA A 380 -0.34 -10.89 -4.44
C ALA A 380 -0.15 -9.93 -5.61
N HIS A 381 -1.25 -9.50 -6.22
CA HIS A 381 -1.31 -8.59 -7.37
C HIS A 381 -0.28 -8.95 -8.45
N SER A 382 -0.17 -10.24 -8.80
CA SER A 382 0.90 -10.72 -9.69
C SER A 382 0.38 -11.72 -10.72
N HIS A 383 0.99 -11.72 -11.89
CA HIS A 383 0.79 -12.73 -12.92
C HIS A 383 1.97 -13.71 -12.91
N VAL A 384 1.67 -15.00 -12.74
CA VAL A 384 2.67 -16.07 -12.81
C VAL A 384 2.22 -17.07 -13.86
N ALA A 385 3.01 -17.25 -14.92
CA ALA A 385 2.67 -18.15 -16.02
C ALA A 385 2.71 -19.63 -15.61
N GLN A 386 3.62 -20.01 -14.70
CA GLN A 386 3.76 -21.37 -14.18
C GLN A 386 3.77 -21.39 -12.64
N PRO A 387 2.61 -21.20 -11.98
CA PRO A 387 2.52 -21.10 -10.52
C PRO A 387 3.06 -22.32 -9.76
N GLN A 388 3.08 -23.50 -10.39
CA GLN A 388 3.64 -24.73 -9.85
C GLN A 388 5.16 -24.68 -9.60
N LEU A 389 5.86 -23.68 -10.13
CA LEU A 389 7.29 -23.47 -9.89
C LEU A 389 7.58 -22.58 -8.67
N LEU A 390 6.53 -22.12 -7.97
CA LEU A 390 6.65 -21.33 -6.74
C LEU A 390 6.50 -22.25 -5.52
N GLU A 391 7.62 -22.52 -4.85
CA GLU A 391 7.66 -23.35 -3.65
C GLU A 391 6.97 -22.67 -2.46
N ASP A 392 6.55 -23.44 -1.46
CA ASP A 392 5.90 -22.87 -0.28
C ASP A 392 6.89 -22.10 0.59
N GLY A 393 6.45 -20.95 1.12
CA GLY A 393 7.31 -20.03 1.87
C GLY A 393 8.09 -19.02 1.02
N CYS A 394 7.85 -18.93 -0.29
CA CYS A 394 8.23 -17.76 -1.09
C CYS A 394 7.09 -16.72 -1.16
N SER A 395 7.40 -15.52 -1.64
CA SER A 395 6.44 -14.44 -1.83
C SER A 395 6.67 -13.71 -3.15
N VAL A 396 5.62 -13.51 -3.94
CA VAL A 396 5.64 -12.79 -5.22
C VAL A 396 4.57 -11.70 -5.19
N THR A 397 5.01 -10.44 -5.17
CA THR A 397 4.11 -9.28 -5.05
C THR A 397 4.32 -8.30 -6.20
N ASN A 398 3.23 -7.77 -6.76
CA ASN A 398 3.24 -6.81 -7.85
C ASN A 398 4.23 -7.17 -8.99
N SER A 399 4.14 -8.39 -9.51
CA SER A 399 5.14 -8.94 -10.43
C SER A 399 4.53 -9.68 -11.62
N LEU A 400 5.28 -9.73 -12.73
CA LEU A 400 4.98 -10.47 -13.95
C LEU A 400 6.07 -11.51 -14.18
N LEU A 401 5.76 -12.79 -13.95
CA LEU A 401 6.67 -13.91 -14.18
C LEU A 401 6.20 -14.69 -15.41
N GLU A 402 6.90 -14.49 -16.53
CA GLU A 402 6.60 -15.12 -17.82
C GLU A 402 7.49 -16.34 -18.04
N GLY A 403 6.92 -17.44 -18.53
CA GLY A 403 7.68 -18.69 -18.73
C GLY A 403 8.04 -19.41 -17.43
N ALA A 404 9.16 -20.15 -17.44
CA ALA A 404 9.56 -21.01 -16.33
C ALA A 404 10.44 -20.27 -15.30
N VAL A 405 9.82 -19.63 -14.30
CA VAL A 405 10.54 -18.98 -13.19
C VAL A 405 10.34 -19.79 -11.92
N ARG A 406 11.40 -20.44 -11.43
CA ARG A 406 11.37 -21.17 -10.16
C ARG A 406 11.82 -20.28 -9.02
N VAL A 407 11.06 -20.29 -7.91
CA VAL A 407 11.37 -19.54 -6.70
C VAL A 407 11.33 -20.49 -5.50
N GLU A 408 12.47 -20.65 -4.83
CA GLU A 408 12.65 -21.50 -3.65
C GLU A 408 12.10 -20.81 -2.36
N PRO A 409 11.89 -21.57 -1.26
CA PRO A 409 11.41 -21.03 0.01
C PRO A 409 12.31 -19.94 0.61
N GLY A 410 11.71 -18.99 1.33
CA GLY A 410 12.42 -17.88 1.94
C GLY A 410 12.98 -16.88 0.93
N SER A 411 12.36 -16.79 -0.25
CA SER A 411 12.70 -15.81 -1.27
C SER A 411 11.51 -14.93 -1.64
N VAL A 412 11.79 -13.68 -1.97
CA VAL A 412 10.82 -12.62 -2.21
C VAL A 412 11.09 -11.95 -3.55
N LEU A 413 10.08 -11.87 -4.40
CA LEU A 413 10.09 -11.06 -5.63
C LEU A 413 9.05 -9.95 -5.49
N GLN A 414 9.48 -8.69 -5.60
CA GLN A 414 8.58 -7.54 -5.58
C GLN A 414 8.83 -6.65 -6.78
N HIS A 415 7.77 -6.12 -7.40
CA HIS A 415 7.95 -5.12 -8.46
C HIS A 415 8.82 -5.60 -9.63
N CYS A 416 8.73 -6.89 -9.98
CA CYS A 416 9.56 -7.53 -11.00
C CYS A 416 8.77 -7.90 -12.27
N HIS A 417 9.32 -7.68 -13.45
CA HIS A 417 8.88 -8.30 -14.71
C HIS A 417 10.00 -9.19 -15.24
N LEU A 418 9.88 -10.51 -15.08
CA LEU A 418 10.95 -11.47 -15.40
C LEU A 418 10.48 -12.52 -16.40
N GLN A 419 11.38 -12.90 -17.31
CA GLN A 419 11.14 -13.91 -18.33
C GLN A 419 12.07 -15.14 -18.14
N GLY A 420 11.44 -16.29 -17.93
CA GLY A 420 12.09 -17.59 -17.77
C GLY A 420 12.83 -18.09 -19.02
N PRO A 421 13.71 -19.11 -18.87
CA PRO A 421 13.88 -19.93 -17.66
C PRO A 421 14.77 -19.28 -16.59
N LEU A 422 14.31 -19.17 -15.34
CA LEU A 422 15.08 -18.60 -14.21
C LEU A 422 15.03 -19.49 -12.97
N GLN A 423 16.10 -19.49 -12.18
CA GLN A 423 16.24 -20.25 -10.94
C GLN A 423 16.61 -19.30 -9.78
N ILE A 424 15.62 -18.91 -8.99
CA ILE A 424 15.81 -18.09 -7.79
C ILE A 424 15.84 -19.01 -6.57
N GLY A 425 17.04 -19.24 -6.04
CA GLY A 425 17.25 -20.05 -4.85
C GLY A 425 16.82 -19.38 -3.56
N SER A 426 16.91 -20.11 -2.44
CA SER A 426 16.44 -19.64 -1.13
C SER A 426 17.14 -18.38 -0.64
N GLY A 427 16.46 -17.58 0.19
CA GLY A 427 17.05 -16.42 0.87
C GLY A 427 17.26 -15.21 -0.03
N CYS A 428 16.61 -15.14 -1.20
CA CYS A 428 16.79 -14.04 -2.13
C CYS A 428 15.72 -12.96 -1.98
N LEU A 429 16.11 -11.69 -2.16
CA LEU A 429 15.19 -10.58 -2.39
C LEU A 429 15.48 -9.98 -3.76
N LEU A 430 14.53 -10.04 -4.68
CA LEU A 430 14.61 -9.37 -5.98
C LEU A 430 13.54 -8.28 -6.03
N THR A 431 13.95 -7.04 -6.30
CA THR A 431 13.01 -5.91 -6.43
C THR A 431 13.37 -4.95 -7.55
N GLY A 432 12.37 -4.37 -8.22
CA GLY A 432 12.57 -3.33 -9.23
C GLY A 432 13.29 -3.80 -10.50
N LEU A 433 13.14 -5.08 -10.87
CA LEU A 433 13.79 -5.68 -12.04
C LEU A 433 12.81 -5.77 -13.21
N ASP A 434 13.25 -5.40 -14.40
CA ASP A 434 12.45 -5.47 -15.62
C ASP A 434 12.84 -6.62 -16.54
N VAL A 435 12.12 -6.76 -17.66
CA VAL A 435 12.33 -7.87 -18.60
C VAL A 435 13.76 -7.90 -19.16
N SER A 436 14.40 -6.73 -19.27
CA SER A 436 15.78 -6.58 -19.75
C SER A 436 16.81 -7.21 -18.82
N SER A 437 16.45 -7.41 -17.56
CA SER A 437 17.30 -8.08 -16.55
C SER A 437 17.34 -9.60 -16.74
N SER A 438 16.32 -10.18 -17.38
CA SER A 438 16.15 -11.65 -17.48
C SER A 438 17.31 -12.38 -18.17
N PRO A 439 17.85 -11.93 -19.33
CA PRO A 439 18.94 -12.63 -20.01
C PRO A 439 20.23 -12.73 -19.19
N ALA A 440 20.52 -11.74 -18.35
CA ALA A 440 21.66 -11.77 -17.45
C ALA A 440 21.42 -12.73 -16.29
N LEU A 441 20.22 -12.72 -15.71
CA LEU A 441 19.82 -13.62 -14.61
C LEU A 441 19.81 -15.11 -15.01
N GLN A 442 19.51 -15.44 -16.26
CA GLN A 442 19.52 -16.82 -16.78
C GLN A 442 20.86 -17.55 -16.59
N ARG A 443 21.95 -16.81 -16.42
CA ARG A 443 23.31 -17.37 -16.23
C ARG A 443 23.62 -17.71 -14.77
N TRP A 444 22.74 -17.35 -13.83
CA TRP A 444 23.00 -17.44 -12.40
C TRP A 444 21.95 -18.27 -11.68
N GLN A 445 22.40 -19.00 -10.66
CA GLN A 445 21.54 -19.57 -9.64
C GLN A 445 21.71 -18.73 -8.37
N LEU A 446 20.83 -17.76 -8.18
CA LEU A 446 20.91 -16.84 -7.05
C LEU A 446 20.58 -17.57 -5.73
N ARG A 447 21.32 -17.28 -4.66
CA ARG A 447 21.06 -17.81 -3.31
C ARG A 447 21.57 -16.82 -2.27
N ASP A 448 20.76 -16.56 -1.24
CA ASP A 448 21.07 -15.66 -0.12
C ASP A 448 21.57 -14.27 -0.58
N VAL A 449 20.98 -13.70 -1.63
CA VAL A 449 21.35 -12.39 -2.19
C VAL A 449 20.17 -11.45 -2.30
N VAL A 450 20.44 -10.15 -2.16
CA VAL A 450 19.49 -9.07 -2.38
C VAL A 450 19.91 -8.33 -3.64
N LEU A 451 19.04 -8.32 -4.64
CA LEU A 451 19.25 -7.68 -5.94
C LEU A 451 18.13 -6.67 -6.18
N GLN A 452 18.49 -5.39 -6.28
CA GLN A 452 17.53 -4.30 -6.37
C GLN A 452 17.83 -3.42 -7.57
N GLY A 453 16.79 -3.02 -8.29
CA GLY A 453 16.83 -1.93 -9.26
C GLY A 453 16.28 -0.65 -8.64
N HIS A 454 16.98 0.46 -8.82
CA HIS A 454 16.67 1.76 -8.25
C HIS A 454 16.51 2.79 -9.36
N ALA A 455 15.43 3.57 -9.30
CA ALA A 455 15.32 4.79 -10.08
C ALA A 455 16.07 5.91 -9.34
N ILE A 456 17.08 6.50 -9.98
CA ILE A 456 17.80 7.65 -9.43
C ILE A 456 17.76 8.85 -10.37
N ARG A 457 17.81 10.04 -9.81
CA ARG A 457 17.86 11.30 -10.54
C ARG A 457 19.18 12.00 -10.29
N LEU A 458 20.03 12.01 -11.32
CA LEU A 458 21.29 12.74 -11.33
C LEU A 458 21.09 14.09 -12.02
N ARG A 459 20.84 15.13 -11.22
CA ARG A 459 20.42 16.45 -11.72
C ARG A 459 19.10 16.33 -12.50
N ASP A 460 19.15 16.39 -13.83
CA ASP A 460 17.98 16.28 -14.70
C ASP A 460 17.91 14.94 -15.46
N VAL A 461 18.80 13.99 -15.15
CA VAL A 461 18.88 12.69 -15.82
C VAL A 461 18.35 11.60 -14.91
N LEU A 462 17.25 10.96 -15.32
CA LEU A 462 16.75 9.73 -14.72
C LEU A 462 17.59 8.54 -15.22
N CYS A 463 18.12 7.74 -14.31
CA CYS A 463 18.79 6.49 -14.65
C CYS A 463 18.39 5.35 -13.71
N GLN A 464 18.47 4.13 -14.24
CA GLN A 464 18.29 2.91 -13.46
C GLN A 464 19.66 2.42 -12.98
N VAL A 465 19.79 2.19 -11.68
CA VAL A 465 21.00 1.64 -11.05
C VAL A 465 20.64 0.33 -10.37
N PHE A 466 21.54 -0.64 -10.42
CA PHE A 466 21.35 -1.92 -9.76
C PHE A 466 22.30 -2.07 -8.58
N THR A 467 21.79 -2.59 -7.47
CA THR A 467 22.60 -2.97 -6.31
C THR A 467 22.50 -4.47 -6.06
N LEU A 468 23.60 -5.05 -5.57
CA LEU A 468 23.67 -6.46 -5.19
C LEU A 468 24.39 -6.57 -3.85
N THR A 469 23.75 -7.20 -2.88
CA THR A 469 24.31 -7.47 -1.54
C THR A 469 23.97 -8.90 -1.10
N GLY A 470 24.64 -9.38 -0.06
CA GLY A 470 24.34 -10.65 0.59
C GLY A 470 23.24 -10.49 1.64
N ARG A 471 22.40 -11.53 1.78
CA ARG A 471 21.34 -11.60 2.80
C ARG A 471 21.83 -11.39 4.24
N HIS A 472 23.07 -11.77 4.51
CA HIS A 472 23.68 -11.71 5.85
C HIS A 472 24.67 -10.55 6.01
N ASP A 473 24.80 -9.70 4.99
CA ASP A 473 25.67 -8.54 5.10
C ASP A 473 25.07 -7.49 6.04
N ASP A 474 25.91 -6.95 6.92
CA ASP A 474 25.58 -5.78 7.72
C ASP A 474 26.16 -4.52 7.08
N TRP A 475 25.31 -3.51 6.89
CA TRP A 475 25.66 -2.29 6.17
C TRP A 475 26.76 -1.47 6.85
N GLN A 476 26.87 -1.53 8.18
CA GLN A 476 27.71 -0.63 8.97
C GLN A 476 28.95 -1.31 9.57
N SER A 477 28.99 -2.64 9.57
CA SER A 477 30.09 -3.42 10.12
C SER A 477 31.42 -3.08 9.45
N PRO A 478 32.48 -2.78 10.23
CA PRO A 478 33.77 -2.42 9.67
C PRO A 478 34.36 -3.52 8.80
N ALA A 479 34.81 -3.14 7.59
CA ALA A 479 35.34 -4.07 6.58
C ALA A 479 36.62 -4.81 7.03
N GLY A 480 37.40 -4.21 7.94
CA GLY A 480 38.62 -4.81 8.49
C GLY A 480 38.41 -5.77 9.67
N GLU A 481 37.17 -5.94 10.12
CA GLU A 481 36.81 -6.79 11.27
C GLU A 481 35.84 -7.90 10.82
N ALA A 482 34.59 -7.89 11.30
CA ALA A 482 33.58 -8.89 10.99
C ALA A 482 32.71 -8.55 9.75
N GLY A 483 32.99 -7.43 9.07
CA GLY A 483 32.21 -7.01 7.91
C GLY A 483 32.31 -7.98 6.72
N THR A 484 31.22 -8.17 6.01
CA THR A 484 31.12 -9.01 4.82
C THR A 484 30.57 -8.24 3.63
N TYR A 485 30.79 -8.77 2.43
CA TYR A 485 30.07 -8.39 1.23
C TYR A 485 29.77 -9.63 0.39
N LEU A 486 28.50 -9.81 -0.01
CA LEU A 486 27.96 -11.02 -0.61
C LEU A 486 28.15 -12.26 0.27
N ASN A 487 27.88 -12.09 1.58
CA ASN A 487 28.01 -13.12 2.62
C ASN A 487 29.42 -13.69 2.80
N VAL A 488 30.46 -13.04 2.25
CA VAL A 488 31.85 -13.45 2.43
C VAL A 488 32.69 -12.33 3.03
N PRO A 489 33.76 -12.62 3.79
CA PRO A 489 34.67 -11.61 4.30
C PRO A 489 35.28 -10.77 3.15
N TRP A 490 35.48 -9.47 3.38
CA TRP A 490 36.03 -8.55 2.37
C TRP A 490 37.35 -9.04 1.75
N ALA A 491 38.22 -9.65 2.54
CA ALA A 491 39.50 -10.20 2.05
C ALA A 491 39.29 -11.30 0.99
N GLU A 492 38.30 -12.16 1.18
CA GLU A 492 37.92 -13.19 0.22
C GLU A 492 37.29 -12.58 -1.02
N PHE A 493 36.40 -11.59 -0.84
CA PHE A 493 35.79 -10.85 -1.95
C PHE A 493 36.85 -10.19 -2.85
N PHE A 494 37.85 -9.51 -2.27
CA PHE A 494 38.94 -8.89 -3.03
C PHE A 494 39.78 -9.92 -3.77
N HIS A 495 40.08 -11.06 -3.14
CA HIS A 495 40.81 -12.15 -3.79
C HIS A 495 40.02 -12.70 -4.99
N ARG A 496 38.72 -12.96 -4.79
CA ARG A 496 37.83 -13.53 -5.81
C ARG A 496 37.64 -12.62 -7.02
N THR A 497 37.50 -11.32 -6.80
CA THR A 497 37.14 -10.35 -7.86
C THR A 497 38.32 -9.58 -8.45
N GLY A 498 39.45 -9.48 -7.73
CA GLY A 498 40.59 -8.64 -8.11
C GLY A 498 40.38 -7.14 -7.83
N ILE A 499 39.27 -6.78 -7.16
CA ILE A 499 39.03 -5.44 -6.64
C ILE A 499 40.02 -5.15 -5.51
N ARG A 500 40.52 -3.92 -5.46
CA ARG A 500 41.43 -3.44 -4.43
C ARG A 500 40.68 -2.50 -3.50
N GLU A 501 41.14 -2.41 -2.25
CA GLU A 501 40.56 -1.50 -1.25
C GLU A 501 40.45 -0.04 -1.75
N GLY A 502 41.49 0.44 -2.45
CA GLY A 502 41.50 1.79 -3.02
C GLY A 502 40.59 2.00 -4.24
N ASP A 503 40.00 0.93 -4.80
CA ASP A 503 38.95 1.07 -5.81
C ASP A 503 37.59 1.47 -5.17
N LEU A 504 37.39 1.13 -3.89
CA LEU A 504 36.10 1.31 -3.18
C LEU A 504 36.07 2.53 -2.27
N TRP A 505 37.17 2.80 -1.57
CA TRP A 505 37.26 3.89 -0.60
C TRP A 505 38.42 4.82 -0.94
N GLY A 506 38.15 6.13 -0.85
CA GLY A 506 39.17 7.17 -0.97
C GLY A 506 40.21 7.10 0.16
N SER A 507 41.36 7.74 -0.05
CA SER A 507 42.43 7.82 0.95
C SER A 507 42.04 8.60 2.21
N ASP A 508 40.98 9.40 2.13
CA ASP A 508 40.36 10.19 3.18
C ASP A 508 39.49 9.37 4.14
N VAL A 509 38.98 8.21 3.72
CA VAL A 509 38.14 7.36 4.56
C VAL A 509 38.99 6.50 5.49
N SER A 510 38.84 6.71 6.80
CA SER A 510 39.57 5.97 7.83
C SER A 510 39.25 4.46 7.77
N ARG A 511 40.25 3.60 8.01
CA ARG A 511 40.08 2.13 7.96
C ARG A 511 38.96 1.61 8.87
N ARG A 512 38.74 2.25 10.03
CA ARG A 512 37.68 1.85 10.97
C ARG A 512 36.29 2.28 10.52
N SER A 513 36.20 3.22 9.60
CA SER A 513 34.94 3.73 9.05
C SER A 513 34.55 3.07 7.74
N ARG A 514 35.42 2.23 7.14
CA ARG A 514 35.13 1.53 5.89
C ARG A 514 34.11 0.44 6.15
N CYS A 515 32.97 0.48 5.48
CA CYS A 515 31.90 -0.51 5.58
C CYS A 515 31.16 -0.61 4.24
N LEU A 516 30.18 -1.51 4.14
CA LEU A 516 29.38 -1.69 2.94
C LEU A 516 28.62 -0.40 2.55
N LEU A 517 28.09 0.32 3.54
CA LEU A 517 27.31 1.55 3.33
C LEU A 517 28.06 2.62 2.53
N ASN A 518 29.37 2.78 2.74
CA ASN A 518 30.19 3.81 2.09
C ASN A 518 31.16 3.28 1.03
N ALA A 519 31.07 2.01 0.65
CA ALA A 519 31.89 1.43 -0.41
C ALA A 519 31.34 1.80 -1.80
N CYS A 520 32.14 2.41 -2.67
CA CYS A 520 31.74 2.79 -4.04
C CYS A 520 31.66 1.58 -4.99
N LEU A 521 30.67 0.71 -4.75
CA LEU A 521 30.48 -0.56 -5.45
C LEU A 521 29.65 -0.44 -6.71
N PHE A 522 28.64 0.42 -6.74
CA PHE A 522 27.54 0.30 -7.68
C PHE A 522 27.79 1.17 -8.92
N PRO A 523 27.90 0.58 -10.13
CA PRO A 523 28.04 1.34 -11.37
C PRO A 523 26.81 2.19 -11.65
N VAL A 524 27.02 3.46 -11.97
CA VAL A 524 25.96 4.45 -12.21
C VAL A 524 25.99 5.00 -13.63
N LEU A 525 27.18 5.26 -14.17
CA LEU A 525 27.37 5.68 -15.56
C LEU A 525 28.60 5.03 -16.16
N HIS A 526 28.54 4.71 -17.46
CA HIS A 526 29.70 4.27 -18.24
C HIS A 526 29.78 5.08 -19.54
N ALA A 527 31.00 5.47 -19.94
CA ALA A 527 31.20 6.49 -20.97
C ALA A 527 30.78 6.05 -22.38
N ALA A 528 30.78 4.74 -22.66
CA ALA A 528 30.59 4.21 -24.02
C ALA A 528 29.40 3.23 -24.16
N GLU A 529 28.84 2.75 -23.04
CA GLU A 529 27.92 1.61 -23.08
C GLU A 529 26.85 1.72 -21.98
N PRO A 530 25.63 1.20 -22.22
CA PRO A 530 24.60 1.15 -21.19
C PRO A 530 24.97 0.17 -20.07
N LEU A 531 24.57 0.52 -18.84
CA LEU A 531 24.68 -0.35 -17.68
C LEU A 531 23.41 -1.18 -17.52
N GLY A 532 23.55 -2.38 -16.98
CA GLY A 532 22.45 -3.28 -16.64
C GLY A 532 22.82 -4.17 -15.47
N VAL A 533 21.92 -5.10 -15.14
CA VAL A 533 22.07 -5.99 -13.98
C VAL A 533 23.35 -6.85 -14.04
N GLN A 534 23.86 -7.15 -15.24
CA GLN A 534 25.13 -7.86 -15.44
C GLN A 534 26.32 -7.16 -14.80
N ASP A 535 26.28 -5.83 -14.68
CA ASP A 535 27.37 -5.00 -14.15
C ASP A 535 27.52 -5.11 -12.62
N VAL A 536 26.56 -5.74 -11.94
CA VAL A 536 26.67 -6.15 -10.53
C VAL A 536 26.67 -7.67 -10.34
N LEU A 537 26.02 -8.44 -11.22
CA LEU A 537 25.99 -9.91 -11.10
C LEU A 537 27.36 -10.56 -11.24
N TRP A 538 28.31 -9.96 -11.97
CA TRP A 538 29.66 -10.49 -12.09
C TRP A 538 30.40 -10.60 -10.75
N PHE A 539 29.97 -9.87 -9.71
CA PHE A 539 30.53 -9.99 -8.35
C PHE A 539 30.36 -11.39 -7.74
N LEU A 540 29.39 -12.17 -8.24
CA LEU A 540 29.15 -13.56 -7.85
C LEU A 540 30.11 -14.55 -8.53
N GLY A 541 30.78 -14.14 -9.61
CA GLY A 541 31.69 -14.97 -10.40
C GLY A 541 33.14 -14.96 -9.90
N SER A 542 33.99 -15.74 -10.56
CA SER A 542 35.46 -15.69 -10.42
C SER A 542 36.08 -14.74 -11.45
N GLN A 543 37.37 -14.41 -11.29
CA GLN A 543 38.09 -13.43 -12.12
C GLN A 543 38.02 -13.70 -13.64
N GLU A 544 37.01 -13.17 -14.31
CA GLU A 544 37.00 -12.96 -15.75
C GLU A 544 37.32 -11.48 -16.02
N GLY A 545 38.45 -11.23 -16.68
CA GLY A 545 39.05 -9.90 -16.81
C GLY A 545 38.16 -8.83 -17.46
N GLU A 546 37.09 -9.21 -18.16
CA GLU A 546 36.15 -8.27 -18.77
C GLU A 546 35.27 -7.53 -17.74
N GLY A 547 34.78 -8.22 -16.70
CA GLY A 547 33.89 -7.63 -15.69
C GLY A 547 34.58 -6.58 -14.83
N LEU A 548 35.78 -6.90 -14.32
CA LEU A 548 36.58 -5.99 -13.50
C LEU A 548 37.02 -4.74 -14.29
N GLY A 549 37.43 -4.92 -15.55
CA GLY A 549 37.85 -3.82 -16.41
C GLY A 549 36.73 -2.83 -16.66
N ARG A 550 35.55 -3.33 -17.04
CA ARG A 550 34.34 -2.53 -17.22
C ARG A 550 33.93 -1.83 -15.91
N TRP A 551 33.90 -2.57 -14.81
CA TRP A 551 33.53 -2.02 -13.50
C TRP A 551 34.45 -0.88 -13.06
N ARG A 552 35.77 -0.95 -13.35
CA ARG A 552 36.73 0.15 -13.12
C ARG A 552 36.57 1.34 -14.07
N ALA A 553 36.08 1.12 -15.28
CA ALA A 553 35.81 2.17 -16.26
C ALA A 553 34.50 2.92 -15.97
N SER A 554 33.58 2.32 -15.23
CA SER A 554 32.32 2.95 -14.80
C SER A 554 32.54 3.97 -13.69
N TRP A 555 31.76 5.05 -13.71
CA TRP A 555 31.54 5.88 -12.53
C TRP A 555 30.64 5.14 -11.56
N ARG A 556 31.02 5.13 -10.27
CA ARG A 556 30.39 4.32 -9.23
C ARG A 556 30.03 5.16 -8.02
N MET A 557 29.00 4.74 -7.31
CA MET A 557 28.54 5.35 -6.07
C MET A 557 28.43 4.30 -4.96
N SER A 558 28.54 4.76 -3.71
CA SER A 558 28.17 3.95 -2.54
C SER A 558 26.66 3.98 -2.31
N TRP A 559 26.15 3.08 -1.46
CA TRP A 559 24.73 3.14 -1.07
C TRP A 559 24.38 4.46 -0.39
N GLU A 560 25.25 4.96 0.50
CA GLU A 560 25.07 6.27 1.15
C GLU A 560 24.90 7.42 0.14
N GLN A 561 25.64 7.37 -0.98
CA GLN A 561 25.53 8.36 -2.04
C GLN A 561 24.27 8.16 -2.90
N LEU A 562 23.91 6.90 -3.20
CA LEU A 562 22.71 6.57 -3.98
C LEU A 562 21.42 7.01 -3.28
N LEU A 563 21.35 6.86 -1.94
CA LEU A 563 20.20 7.30 -1.13
C LEU A 563 19.83 8.76 -1.39
N MET A 564 20.83 9.63 -1.60
CA MET A 564 20.63 11.06 -1.84
C MET A 564 20.19 11.39 -3.27
N CYS A 565 20.12 10.38 -4.14
CA CYS A 565 19.73 10.54 -5.54
C CYS A 565 18.49 9.70 -5.90
N LEU A 566 17.90 8.97 -4.96
CA LEU A 566 16.70 8.16 -5.23
C LEU A 566 15.55 9.03 -5.75
N ASP A 567 14.90 8.56 -6.81
CA ASP A 567 13.72 9.19 -7.39
C ASP A 567 12.48 8.41 -6.96
N GLN A 568 11.95 8.78 -5.80
CA GLN A 568 10.79 8.12 -5.20
C GLN A 568 9.50 8.28 -6.02
N GLU A 569 9.35 9.40 -6.74
CA GLU A 569 8.18 9.56 -7.62
C GLU A 569 8.25 8.59 -8.80
N ALA A 570 9.41 8.48 -9.45
CA ALA A 570 9.62 7.55 -10.55
C ALA A 570 9.45 6.09 -10.08
N GLU A 571 9.94 5.75 -8.90
CA GLU A 571 9.80 4.43 -8.30
C GLU A 571 8.32 4.07 -8.03
N LEU A 572 7.56 4.95 -7.35
CA LEU A 572 6.14 4.75 -7.10
C LEU A 572 5.32 4.66 -8.40
N GLU A 573 5.64 5.47 -9.41
CA GLU A 573 5.01 5.38 -10.72
C GLU A 573 5.32 4.05 -11.41
N SER A 574 6.58 3.60 -11.39
CA SER A 574 6.99 2.31 -11.94
C SER A 574 6.21 1.14 -11.33
N ARG A 575 6.07 1.12 -9.98
CA ARG A 575 5.27 0.13 -9.26
C ARG A 575 3.81 0.15 -9.72
N ARG A 576 3.23 1.34 -9.92
CA ARG A 576 1.85 1.52 -10.38
C ARG A 576 1.65 1.05 -11.82
N VAL A 577 2.57 1.38 -12.72
CA VAL A 577 2.57 0.92 -14.11
C VAL A 577 2.58 -0.61 -14.16
N LEU A 578 3.43 -1.26 -13.35
CA LEU A 578 3.50 -2.72 -13.28
C LEU A 578 2.22 -3.35 -12.71
N PHE A 579 1.64 -2.74 -11.66
CA PHE A 579 0.37 -3.17 -11.09
C PHE A 579 -0.75 -3.16 -12.13
N PHE A 580 -0.85 -2.12 -12.96
CA PHE A 580 -1.88 -2.09 -13.99
C PHE A 580 -1.58 -3.02 -15.16
N ARG A 581 -0.29 -3.25 -15.50
CA ARG A 581 0.08 -4.24 -16.51
C ARG A 581 -0.34 -5.65 -16.11
N GLN A 582 -0.08 -6.06 -14.87
CA GLN A 582 -0.56 -7.36 -14.38
C GLN A 582 -2.09 -7.41 -14.26
N ALA A 583 -2.72 -6.29 -13.88
CA ALA A 583 -4.16 -6.20 -13.77
C ALA A 583 -4.88 -6.35 -15.13
N GLN A 584 -4.28 -5.88 -16.23
CA GLN A 584 -4.79 -6.18 -17.58
C GLN A 584 -4.78 -7.69 -17.86
N GLY A 585 -3.73 -8.40 -17.41
CA GLY A 585 -3.65 -9.86 -17.45
C GLY A 585 -4.73 -10.54 -16.58
N LYS A 586 -4.95 -10.03 -15.35
CA LYS A 586 -6.02 -10.48 -14.46
C LYS A 586 -7.40 -10.32 -15.13
N LEU A 587 -7.69 -9.15 -15.70
CA LEU A 587 -8.94 -8.86 -16.39
C LEU A 587 -9.20 -9.84 -17.54
N ARG A 588 -8.20 -10.07 -18.40
CA ARG A 588 -8.31 -11.08 -19.48
C ARG A 588 -8.62 -12.46 -18.93
N ARG A 589 -7.90 -12.87 -17.90
CA ARG A 589 -8.05 -14.18 -17.27
C ARG A 589 -9.44 -14.36 -16.67
N VAL A 590 -9.91 -13.37 -15.91
CA VAL A 590 -11.23 -13.40 -15.27
C VAL A 590 -12.34 -13.57 -16.30
N LEU A 591 -12.27 -12.85 -17.41
CA LEU A 591 -13.29 -12.92 -18.46
C LEU A 591 -13.17 -14.18 -19.32
N LEU A 592 -11.98 -14.52 -19.79
CA LEU A 592 -11.77 -15.65 -20.72
C LEU A 592 -11.85 -17.02 -20.04
N GLU A 593 -11.56 -17.12 -18.75
CA GLU A 593 -11.68 -18.35 -17.96
C GLU A 593 -12.98 -18.41 -17.14
N HIS A 594 -13.95 -17.53 -17.41
CA HIS A 594 -15.26 -17.49 -16.73
C HIS A 594 -15.17 -17.44 -15.20
N ARG A 595 -14.21 -16.70 -14.65
CA ARG A 595 -14.06 -16.61 -13.19
C ARG A 595 -15.15 -15.73 -12.59
N ASP A 596 -15.74 -16.22 -11.50
CA ASP A 596 -16.75 -15.52 -10.71
C ASP A 596 -16.09 -14.57 -9.72
N CYS A 597 -15.65 -13.42 -10.21
CA CYS A 597 -15.22 -12.31 -9.36
C CYS A 597 -15.54 -10.96 -10.00
N SER A 598 -15.79 -9.96 -9.16
CA SER A 598 -16.09 -8.60 -9.62
C SER A 598 -14.82 -7.90 -10.10
N LEU A 599 -14.87 -7.31 -11.29
CA LEU A 599 -13.82 -6.44 -11.80
C LEU A 599 -14.02 -4.97 -11.39
N LEU A 600 -15.14 -4.65 -10.72
CA LEU A 600 -15.48 -3.28 -10.35
C LEU A 600 -14.44 -2.61 -9.42
N PRO A 601 -13.89 -3.28 -8.39
CA PRO A 601 -12.84 -2.69 -7.56
C PRO A 601 -11.61 -2.29 -8.39
N LEU A 602 -11.18 -3.15 -9.32
CA LEU A 602 -10.06 -2.85 -10.22
C LEU A 602 -10.38 -1.71 -11.19
N ILE A 603 -11.61 -1.69 -11.74
CA ILE A 603 -12.08 -0.62 -12.63
C ILE A 603 -12.07 0.74 -11.90
N ARG A 604 -12.53 0.78 -10.65
CA ARG A 604 -12.51 1.99 -9.82
C ARG A 604 -11.08 2.50 -9.62
N THR A 605 -10.16 1.62 -9.28
CA THR A 605 -8.73 1.96 -9.13
C THR A 605 -8.16 2.51 -10.43
N ALA A 606 -8.40 1.82 -11.56
CA ALA A 606 -7.91 2.27 -12.87
C ALA A 606 -8.43 3.67 -13.24
N VAL A 607 -9.70 3.96 -13.01
CA VAL A 607 -10.27 5.29 -13.27
C VAL A 607 -9.72 6.36 -12.32
N ASN A 608 -9.55 6.03 -11.04
CA ASN A 608 -9.06 6.97 -10.04
C ASN A 608 -7.59 7.37 -10.27
N GLU A 609 -6.81 6.49 -10.89
CA GLU A 609 -5.38 6.66 -11.12
C GLU A 609 -5.00 6.94 -12.58
N GLY A 610 -5.97 7.09 -13.48
CA GLY A 610 -5.72 7.51 -14.86
C GLY A 610 -5.43 6.38 -15.86
N TYR A 611 -5.69 5.13 -15.49
CA TYR A 611 -5.46 3.93 -16.30
C TYR A 611 -6.71 3.42 -17.04
N GLN A 612 -7.80 4.20 -17.05
CA GLN A 612 -9.06 3.82 -17.71
C GLN A 612 -8.91 3.47 -19.20
N GLU A 613 -8.02 4.13 -19.95
CA GLU A 613 -7.83 3.85 -21.38
C GLU A 613 -7.23 2.47 -21.64
N ALA A 614 -6.25 2.08 -20.82
CA ALA A 614 -5.63 0.76 -20.89
C ALA A 614 -6.65 -0.35 -20.56
N VAL A 615 -7.52 -0.12 -19.57
CA VAL A 615 -8.61 -1.03 -19.21
C VAL A 615 -9.65 -1.13 -20.34
N LEU A 616 -10.11 0.00 -20.88
CA LEU A 616 -11.05 0.02 -22.02
C LEU A 616 -10.49 -0.73 -23.23
N SER A 617 -9.23 -0.48 -23.61
CA SER A 617 -8.59 -1.18 -24.73
C SER A 617 -8.48 -2.69 -24.49
N THR A 618 -8.23 -3.10 -23.25
CA THR A 618 -8.15 -4.52 -22.88
C THR A 618 -9.52 -5.18 -22.99
N LEU A 619 -10.58 -4.52 -22.50
CA LEU A 619 -11.95 -4.99 -22.58
C LEU A 619 -12.46 -5.06 -24.02
N ASP A 620 -12.16 -4.04 -24.85
CA ASP A 620 -12.48 -4.05 -26.27
C ASP A 620 -11.80 -5.26 -26.95
N GLN A 621 -10.53 -5.51 -26.64
CA GLN A 621 -9.83 -6.67 -27.21
C GLN A 621 -10.47 -7.98 -26.77
N VAL A 622 -10.75 -8.17 -25.47
CA VAL A 622 -11.41 -9.38 -24.95
C VAL A 622 -12.76 -9.59 -25.64
N ALA A 623 -13.59 -8.54 -25.73
CA ALA A 623 -14.89 -8.62 -26.39
C ALA A 623 -14.77 -8.98 -27.88
N SER A 624 -13.76 -8.44 -28.57
CA SER A 624 -13.58 -8.66 -30.01
C SER A 624 -13.07 -10.06 -30.38
N VAL A 625 -12.30 -10.72 -29.50
CA VAL A 625 -11.71 -12.05 -29.76
C VAL A 625 -12.45 -13.19 -29.06
N ALA A 626 -13.44 -12.88 -28.21
CA ALA A 626 -14.21 -13.88 -27.50
C ALA A 626 -15.02 -14.75 -28.47
N ALA A 627 -14.79 -16.07 -28.43
CA ALA A 627 -15.60 -17.03 -29.17
C ALA A 627 -17.00 -17.21 -28.55
N ASP A 628 -17.10 -17.02 -27.23
CA ASP A 628 -18.35 -17.08 -26.47
C ASP A 628 -19.00 -15.69 -26.38
N PRO A 629 -20.23 -15.51 -26.92
CA PRO A 629 -20.98 -14.27 -26.78
C PRO A 629 -21.20 -13.81 -25.34
N GLY A 630 -21.23 -14.73 -24.36
CA GLY A 630 -21.34 -14.41 -22.93
C GLY A 630 -20.11 -13.66 -22.41
N VAL A 631 -18.91 -14.07 -22.84
CA VAL A 631 -17.66 -13.36 -22.49
C VAL A 631 -17.63 -11.97 -23.12
N ALA A 632 -18.04 -11.85 -24.38
CA ALA A 632 -18.15 -10.56 -25.04
C ALA A 632 -19.18 -9.65 -24.36
N ALA A 633 -20.35 -10.18 -23.98
CA ALA A 633 -21.38 -9.46 -23.24
C ALA A 633 -20.84 -8.93 -21.89
N ARG A 634 -20.21 -9.79 -21.09
CA ARG A 634 -19.63 -9.39 -19.80
C ARG A 634 -18.51 -8.35 -19.95
N ALA A 635 -17.70 -8.44 -21.00
CA ALA A 635 -16.69 -7.42 -21.31
C ALA A 635 -17.34 -6.06 -21.65
N LEU A 636 -18.44 -6.03 -22.40
CA LEU A 636 -19.20 -4.81 -22.70
C LEU A 636 -19.84 -4.23 -21.44
N ALA A 637 -20.37 -5.06 -20.54
CA ALA A 637 -20.87 -4.64 -19.22
C ALA A 637 -19.77 -3.96 -18.40
N CYS A 638 -18.58 -4.56 -18.36
CA CYS A 638 -17.41 -3.97 -17.69
C CYS A 638 -17.01 -2.61 -18.31
N ILE A 639 -17.13 -2.44 -19.63
CA ILE A 639 -16.91 -1.13 -20.27
C ILE A 639 -17.94 -0.10 -19.79
N ALA A 640 -19.21 -0.49 -19.67
CA ALA A 640 -20.23 0.38 -19.10
C ALA A 640 -19.89 0.80 -17.66
N ASP A 641 -19.30 -0.09 -16.87
CA ASP A 641 -18.81 0.21 -15.52
C ASP A 641 -17.61 1.16 -15.51
N VAL A 642 -16.64 0.98 -16.41
CA VAL A 642 -15.55 1.96 -16.57
C VAL A 642 -16.11 3.35 -16.85
N LEU A 643 -17.03 3.46 -17.81
CA LEU A 643 -17.67 4.74 -18.17
C LEU A 643 -18.49 5.32 -17.01
N GLY A 644 -19.19 4.47 -16.24
CA GLY A 644 -19.90 4.88 -15.04
C GLY A 644 -18.98 5.41 -13.94
N CYS A 645 -17.86 4.73 -13.68
CA CYS A 645 -16.83 5.19 -12.76
C CYS A 645 -16.21 6.51 -13.21
N MET A 646 -15.92 6.69 -14.51
CA MET A 646 -15.41 7.94 -15.07
C MET A 646 -16.36 9.13 -14.83
N ALA A 647 -17.67 8.88 -14.75
CA ALA A 647 -18.66 9.92 -14.48
C ALA A 647 -18.66 10.41 -13.02
N LYS A 648 -18.01 9.70 -12.08
CA LYS A 648 -17.88 10.06 -10.65
C LYS A 648 -19.20 10.44 -9.98
N GLY A 649 -20.29 9.75 -10.32
CA GLY A 649 -21.64 10.04 -9.81
C GLY A 649 -22.33 11.29 -10.38
N ASN A 650 -21.67 12.06 -11.24
CA ASN A 650 -22.17 13.35 -11.74
C ASN A 650 -22.98 13.26 -13.05
N GLY A 651 -23.23 12.05 -13.56
CA GLY A 651 -23.87 11.83 -14.86
C GLY A 651 -25.35 11.46 -14.84
N GLY A 652 -25.94 11.27 -13.65
CA GLY A 652 -27.30 10.75 -13.47
C GLY A 652 -27.38 9.22 -13.58
N LEU A 653 -28.60 8.68 -13.73
CA LEU A 653 -28.86 7.23 -13.84
C LEU A 653 -28.67 6.74 -15.27
N ARG A 654 -28.14 5.51 -15.43
CA ARG A 654 -28.11 4.75 -16.70
C ARG A 654 -29.53 4.31 -17.08
N SER A 655 -30.36 5.24 -17.53
CA SER A 655 -31.79 5.02 -17.79
C SER A 655 -32.21 5.47 -19.20
N GLY A 656 -33.33 4.92 -19.69
CA GLY A 656 -33.90 5.25 -21.00
C GLY A 656 -33.44 4.31 -22.14
N PRO A 657 -33.90 4.56 -23.38
CA PRO A 657 -33.64 3.67 -24.51
C PRO A 657 -32.19 3.79 -25.02
N ALA A 658 -31.60 2.65 -25.40
CA ALA A 658 -30.27 2.58 -26.01
C ALA A 658 -30.25 2.83 -27.53
N ALA A 659 -31.38 3.17 -28.16
CA ALA A 659 -31.54 3.25 -29.63
C ALA A 659 -31.04 4.57 -30.27
N ASN A 660 -29.87 5.08 -29.90
CA ASN A 660 -29.29 6.25 -30.57
C ASN A 660 -28.82 5.87 -32.00
N ARG A 661 -29.20 6.68 -33.00
CA ARG A 661 -28.82 6.50 -34.41
C ARG A 661 -27.30 6.45 -34.63
N GLU A 662 -26.52 7.18 -33.84
CA GLU A 662 -25.06 7.19 -33.94
C GLU A 662 -24.42 5.85 -33.58
N TRP A 663 -25.08 5.07 -32.72
CA TRP A 663 -24.65 3.74 -32.28
C TRP A 663 -25.23 2.61 -33.14
N ALA A 664 -26.14 2.94 -34.08
CA ALA A 664 -26.89 1.94 -34.84
C ALA A 664 -26.01 1.05 -35.73
N LEU A 665 -24.92 1.59 -36.28
CA LEU A 665 -23.99 0.81 -37.10
C LEU A 665 -23.37 -0.34 -36.28
N ALA A 666 -22.91 -0.05 -35.06
CA ALA A 666 -22.34 -1.06 -34.18
C ALA A 666 -23.37 -2.15 -33.84
N PHE A 667 -24.60 -1.75 -33.48
CA PHE A 667 -25.66 -2.71 -33.20
C PHE A 667 -26.01 -3.58 -34.41
N GLN A 668 -26.05 -3.04 -35.62
CA GLN A 668 -26.30 -3.83 -36.84
C GLN A 668 -25.24 -4.91 -37.06
N GLN A 669 -23.98 -4.65 -36.74
CA GLN A 669 -22.93 -5.68 -36.84
C GLN A 669 -23.10 -6.77 -35.79
N LEU A 670 -23.40 -6.39 -34.55
CA LEU A 670 -23.70 -7.36 -33.48
C LEU A 670 -24.90 -8.24 -33.85
N GLU A 671 -25.98 -7.65 -34.39
CA GLU A 671 -27.18 -8.40 -34.86
C GLU A 671 -26.87 -9.42 -35.96
N ARG A 672 -25.86 -9.16 -36.80
CA ARG A 672 -25.39 -10.07 -37.85
C ARG A 672 -24.46 -11.18 -37.31
N GLY A 673 -24.09 -11.11 -36.04
CA GLY A 673 -23.13 -12.01 -35.41
C GLY A 673 -21.66 -11.61 -35.62
N ASP A 674 -21.38 -10.45 -36.20
CA ASP A 674 -20.02 -9.92 -36.33
C ASP A 674 -19.64 -9.12 -35.07
N ILE A 675 -19.28 -9.87 -34.02
CA ILE A 675 -18.93 -9.30 -32.71
C ILE A 675 -17.72 -8.38 -32.81
N ALA A 676 -16.68 -8.80 -33.54
CA ALA A 676 -15.43 -8.06 -33.65
C ALA A 676 -15.64 -6.68 -34.29
N GLU A 677 -16.34 -6.61 -35.42
CA GLU A 677 -16.61 -5.32 -36.08
C GLU A 677 -17.62 -4.48 -35.27
N GLY A 678 -18.59 -5.12 -34.61
CA GLY A 678 -19.52 -4.45 -33.71
C GLY A 678 -18.80 -3.74 -32.55
N VAL A 679 -17.90 -4.43 -31.85
CA VAL A 679 -17.09 -3.87 -30.75
C VAL A 679 -16.22 -2.71 -31.26
N LYS A 680 -15.60 -2.86 -32.43
CA LYS A 680 -14.77 -1.81 -33.04
C LYS A 680 -15.56 -0.54 -33.33
N GLU A 681 -16.77 -0.65 -33.89
CA GLU A 681 -17.63 0.52 -34.13
C GLU A 681 -18.18 1.12 -32.81
N LEU A 682 -18.45 0.30 -31.77
CA LEU A 682 -18.75 0.83 -30.42
C LEU A 682 -17.60 1.68 -29.88
N ALA A 683 -16.37 1.17 -29.92
CA ALA A 683 -15.19 1.85 -29.39
C ALA A 683 -14.89 3.18 -30.12
N LYS A 684 -15.07 3.20 -31.45
CA LYS A 684 -14.95 4.39 -32.28
C LYS A 684 -16.01 5.44 -31.94
N GLU A 685 -17.27 5.03 -31.77
CA GLU A 685 -18.34 5.95 -31.40
C GLU A 685 -18.14 6.48 -29.97
N ARG A 686 -17.79 5.61 -29.01
CA ARG A 686 -17.49 5.95 -27.61
C ARG A 686 -16.54 7.15 -27.48
N GLY A 687 -15.52 7.25 -28.34
CA GLY A 687 -14.57 8.37 -28.35
C GLY A 687 -15.22 9.76 -28.42
N LYS A 688 -16.42 9.87 -29.03
CA LYS A 688 -17.17 11.14 -29.14
C LYS A 688 -17.95 11.50 -27.87
N TRP A 689 -18.06 10.57 -26.91
CA TRP A 689 -18.93 10.68 -25.73
C TRP A 689 -18.18 10.85 -24.41
N LEU A 690 -16.84 10.93 -24.42
CA LEU A 690 -16.04 10.98 -23.20
C LEU A 690 -15.97 12.37 -22.55
N GLY A 691 -16.45 13.41 -23.22
CA GLY A 691 -16.18 14.81 -22.84
C GLY A 691 -16.89 15.35 -21.58
N ARG A 692 -17.95 14.69 -21.07
CA ARG A 692 -18.63 15.11 -19.83
C ARG A 692 -19.38 13.97 -19.14
N PRO A 693 -19.59 14.02 -17.80
CA PRO A 693 -20.23 12.94 -17.03
C PRO A 693 -21.57 12.44 -17.60
N ALA A 694 -22.43 13.34 -18.05
CA ALA A 694 -23.73 12.96 -18.62
C ALA A 694 -23.62 12.21 -19.96
N LEU A 695 -22.55 12.43 -20.74
CA LEU A 695 -22.30 11.68 -21.98
C LEU A 695 -21.70 10.30 -21.66
N LEU A 696 -20.81 10.22 -20.66
CA LEU A 696 -20.26 8.95 -20.17
C LEU A 696 -21.36 7.98 -19.73
N VAL A 697 -22.30 8.44 -18.91
CA VAL A 697 -23.45 7.61 -18.46
C VAL A 697 -24.36 7.20 -19.62
N ARG A 698 -24.52 8.07 -20.63
CA ARG A 698 -25.29 7.73 -21.85
C ARG A 698 -24.56 6.71 -22.72
N ALA A 699 -23.24 6.82 -22.87
CA ALA A 699 -22.43 5.84 -23.57
C ALA A 699 -22.43 4.49 -22.86
N ALA A 700 -22.30 4.47 -21.52
CA ALA A 700 -22.41 3.25 -20.72
C ALA A 700 -23.69 2.47 -21.02
N ARG A 701 -24.83 3.18 -21.09
CA ARG A 701 -26.12 2.59 -21.48
C ARG A 701 -26.13 2.01 -22.90
N HIS A 702 -25.39 2.59 -23.84
CA HIS A 702 -25.29 2.03 -25.19
C HIS A 702 -24.45 0.73 -25.22
N TYR A 703 -23.46 0.61 -24.33
CA TYR A 703 -22.75 -0.65 -24.10
C TYR A 703 -23.65 -1.71 -23.45
N GLU A 704 -24.48 -1.35 -22.47
CA GLU A 704 -25.51 -2.25 -21.91
C GLU A 704 -26.51 -2.70 -22.99
N GLY A 705 -26.88 -1.82 -23.92
CA GLY A 705 -27.71 -2.17 -25.08
C GLY A 705 -27.03 -3.15 -26.05
N ALA A 706 -25.72 -3.00 -26.27
CA ALA A 706 -24.94 -3.93 -27.08
C ALA A 706 -24.81 -5.31 -26.42
N GLU A 707 -24.55 -5.34 -25.13
CA GLU A 707 -24.55 -6.55 -24.30
C GLU A 707 -25.90 -7.29 -24.42
N GLN A 708 -27.02 -6.58 -24.32
CA GLN A 708 -28.36 -7.16 -24.45
C GLN A 708 -28.61 -7.81 -25.83
N ILE A 709 -27.98 -7.32 -26.91
CA ILE A 709 -28.07 -7.96 -28.23
C ILE A 709 -27.41 -9.34 -28.19
N LEU A 710 -26.22 -9.44 -27.59
CA LEU A 710 -25.48 -10.70 -27.48
C LEU A 710 -26.19 -11.70 -26.56
N ILE A 711 -26.69 -11.23 -25.41
CA ILE A 711 -27.52 -12.03 -24.49
C ILE A 711 -28.76 -12.56 -25.22
N ARG A 712 -29.46 -11.71 -25.97
CA ARG A 712 -30.65 -12.14 -26.72
C ARG A 712 -30.30 -13.18 -27.78
N GLN A 713 -29.21 -13.03 -28.52
CA GLN A 713 -28.79 -14.03 -29.51
C GLN A 713 -28.49 -15.38 -28.84
N ALA A 714 -27.84 -15.37 -27.67
CA ALA A 714 -27.63 -16.58 -26.87
C ALA A 714 -28.96 -17.21 -26.43
N VAL A 715 -29.92 -16.43 -25.92
CA VAL A 715 -31.27 -16.93 -25.57
C VAL A 715 -31.96 -17.53 -26.80
N MET A 716 -31.92 -16.85 -27.95
CA MET A 716 -32.58 -17.29 -29.18
C MET A 716 -31.96 -18.54 -29.80
N SER A 717 -30.75 -18.94 -29.39
CA SER A 717 -30.19 -20.26 -29.75
C SER A 717 -31.09 -21.42 -29.28
N ALA A 718 -31.90 -21.21 -28.24
CA ALA A 718 -32.88 -22.18 -27.77
C ALA A 718 -33.86 -22.61 -28.88
N CYS A 719 -34.14 -21.74 -29.86
CA CYS A 719 -35.00 -22.05 -31.00
C CYS A 719 -34.47 -23.20 -31.86
N GLN A 720 -33.15 -23.49 -31.83
CA GLN A 720 -32.56 -24.63 -32.55
C GLN A 720 -33.04 -25.98 -32.00
N PHE A 721 -33.44 -26.02 -30.72
CA PHE A 721 -33.98 -27.21 -30.08
C PHE A 721 -35.51 -27.31 -30.20
N ILE A 722 -36.15 -26.30 -30.80
CA ILE A 722 -37.59 -26.30 -31.05
C ILE A 722 -37.86 -26.95 -32.41
N GLY A 723 -38.41 -28.17 -32.38
CA GLY A 723 -38.89 -28.84 -33.57
C GLY A 723 -40.27 -28.34 -33.98
N ILE A 724 -40.37 -27.51 -35.01
CA ILE A 724 -41.66 -27.13 -35.60
C ILE A 724 -42.06 -28.19 -36.63
N ARG A 725 -43.21 -28.84 -36.42
CA ARG A 725 -43.82 -29.73 -37.41
C ARG A 725 -44.93 -28.99 -38.14
N GLN A 726 -44.96 -29.15 -39.45
CA GLN A 726 -46.05 -28.66 -40.26
C GLN A 726 -47.20 -29.66 -40.18
N GLU A 727 -48.27 -29.28 -39.50
CA GLU A 727 -49.51 -30.04 -39.40
C GLU A 727 -50.57 -29.43 -40.32
N GLU A 728 -51.52 -30.24 -40.79
CA GLU A 728 -52.65 -29.73 -41.56
C GLU A 728 -53.45 -28.73 -40.70
N SER A 729 -53.83 -27.61 -41.31
CA SER A 729 -54.66 -26.63 -40.62
C SER A 729 -55.99 -27.26 -40.21
N PRO A 730 -56.49 -27.02 -38.99
CA PRO A 730 -57.76 -27.57 -38.56
C PRO A 730 -58.87 -27.15 -39.54
N PRO A 731 -59.83 -28.05 -39.88
CA PRO A 731 -60.89 -27.71 -40.81
C PRO A 731 -61.71 -26.51 -40.34
N ILE A 732 -62.25 -25.75 -41.29
CA ILE A 732 -63.14 -24.61 -40.99
C ILE A 732 -64.27 -25.08 -40.06
N GLY A 733 -64.42 -24.42 -38.91
CA GLY A 733 -65.40 -24.76 -37.87
C GLY A 733 -64.87 -25.63 -36.72
N HIS A 734 -63.59 -26.02 -36.75
CA HIS A 734 -62.94 -26.77 -35.65
C HIS A 734 -62.06 -25.84 -34.81
N TRP A 735 -61.96 -26.13 -33.51
CA TRP A 735 -61.10 -25.44 -32.56
C TRP A 735 -59.98 -26.38 -32.10
N VAL A 736 -58.77 -25.84 -31.96
CA VAL A 736 -57.65 -26.55 -31.33
C VAL A 736 -57.57 -26.09 -29.88
N LEU A 737 -57.75 -27.02 -28.95
CA LEU A 737 -57.52 -26.80 -27.54
C LEU A 737 -56.07 -27.19 -27.22
N VAL A 738 -55.32 -26.26 -26.63
CA VAL A 738 -53.95 -26.50 -26.16
C VAL A 738 -53.94 -26.30 -24.65
N GLU A 739 -53.51 -27.33 -23.92
CA GLU A 739 -53.37 -27.30 -22.47
C GLU A 739 -51.89 -27.43 -22.12
N CYS A 740 -51.40 -26.52 -21.27
CA CYS A 740 -50.02 -26.52 -20.79
C CYS A 740 -50.03 -26.25 -19.28
N PRO A 741 -49.30 -27.04 -18.46
CA PRO A 741 -49.21 -26.77 -17.02
C PRO A 741 -48.48 -25.46 -16.75
N ALA A 742 -48.84 -24.79 -15.65
CA ALA A 742 -48.11 -23.62 -15.18
C ALA A 742 -46.84 -24.04 -14.43
N ARG A 743 -45.73 -23.32 -14.65
CA ARG A 743 -44.48 -23.50 -13.88
C ARG A 743 -44.57 -22.76 -12.55
N ILE A 744 -44.20 -23.42 -11.46
CA ILE A 744 -43.88 -22.78 -10.18
C ILE A 744 -42.42 -23.05 -9.82
N ASP A 745 -41.71 -21.99 -9.43
CA ASP A 745 -40.32 -22.09 -8.96
C ASP A 745 -40.31 -22.29 -7.46
N VAL A 746 -39.84 -23.46 -7.01
CA VAL A 746 -39.73 -23.81 -5.58
C VAL A 746 -38.43 -23.26 -5.01
N SER A 747 -37.37 -23.27 -5.80
CA SER A 747 -36.06 -22.72 -5.44
C SER A 747 -35.28 -22.31 -6.68
N GLY A 748 -34.43 -21.30 -6.54
CA GLY A 748 -33.47 -20.93 -7.59
C GLY A 748 -34.05 -20.13 -8.76
N GLY A 749 -35.28 -19.61 -8.69
CA GLY A 749 -35.98 -18.98 -9.83
C GLY A 749 -35.33 -17.74 -10.48
N TRP A 750 -34.23 -17.21 -9.93
CA TRP A 750 -33.41 -16.18 -10.59
C TRP A 750 -32.16 -16.75 -11.27
N SER A 751 -31.79 -17.99 -10.96
CA SER A 751 -30.54 -18.60 -11.44
C SER A 751 -30.57 -18.95 -12.93
N ASP A 752 -31.76 -19.20 -13.51
CA ASP A 752 -31.93 -19.41 -14.95
C ASP A 752 -32.12 -18.10 -15.74
N THR A 753 -32.08 -16.94 -15.07
CA THR A 753 -32.22 -15.64 -15.73
C THR A 753 -30.84 -15.09 -16.10
N PRO A 754 -30.58 -14.71 -17.37
CA PRO A 754 -29.36 -13.99 -17.74
C PRO A 754 -29.23 -12.65 -16.98
N PRO A 755 -28.01 -12.22 -16.63
CA PRO A 755 -26.73 -12.85 -16.95
C PRO A 755 -26.35 -14.01 -16.01
N ILE A 756 -27.05 -14.21 -14.89
CA ILE A 756 -26.70 -15.19 -13.86
C ILE A 756 -26.51 -16.59 -14.45
N THR A 757 -27.45 -17.04 -15.29
CA THR A 757 -27.36 -18.37 -15.90
C THR A 757 -26.18 -18.57 -16.84
N TYR A 758 -25.61 -17.48 -17.38
CA TYR A 758 -24.46 -17.53 -18.30
C TYR A 758 -23.13 -17.45 -17.55
N GLU A 759 -23.10 -16.74 -16.43
CA GLU A 759 -21.88 -16.56 -15.65
C GLU A 759 -21.67 -17.70 -14.65
N HIS A 760 -22.74 -18.23 -14.05
CA HIS A 760 -22.66 -19.24 -12.97
C HIS A 760 -23.36 -20.55 -13.30
N GLY A 761 -24.03 -20.64 -14.46
CA GLY A 761 -25.02 -21.66 -14.72
C GLY A 761 -26.35 -21.38 -14.01
N GLY A 762 -27.39 -22.13 -14.37
CA GLY A 762 -28.72 -22.01 -13.78
C GLY A 762 -29.18 -23.34 -13.18
N ALA A 763 -29.76 -23.29 -11.99
CA ALA A 763 -30.32 -24.45 -11.30
C ALA A 763 -31.61 -24.06 -10.61
N VAL A 764 -32.72 -24.27 -11.31
CA VAL A 764 -34.07 -24.06 -10.78
C VAL A 764 -34.66 -25.41 -10.39
N VAL A 765 -35.19 -25.49 -9.17
CA VAL A 765 -36.09 -26.57 -8.78
C VAL A 765 -37.49 -26.06 -9.03
N ASP A 766 -38.13 -26.57 -10.08
CA ASP A 766 -39.48 -26.21 -10.48
C ASP A 766 -40.47 -27.39 -10.37
N ILE A 767 -41.76 -27.06 -10.40
CA ILE A 767 -42.86 -28.02 -10.48
C ILE A 767 -43.82 -27.53 -11.56
N ALA A 768 -44.28 -28.45 -12.41
CA ALA A 768 -45.38 -28.21 -13.33
C ALA A 768 -46.73 -28.48 -12.63
N ILE A 769 -47.57 -27.47 -12.52
CA ILE A 769 -48.90 -27.55 -11.90
C ILE A 769 -49.96 -27.50 -12.99
N LEU A 770 -50.88 -28.47 -12.99
CA LEU A 770 -52.10 -28.38 -13.79
C LEU A 770 -53.05 -27.38 -13.10
N VAL A 771 -53.33 -26.25 -13.77
CA VAL A 771 -54.11 -25.13 -13.22
C VAL A 771 -55.52 -25.13 -13.76
#